data_AF-A0A0V1PR97-F1
#
_entry.id   AF-A0A0V1PR97-F1
#
_cell.length_a   1.000
_cell.length_b   1.000
_cell.length_c   1.000
_cell.angle_alpha   90.00
_cell.angle_beta   90.00
_cell.angle_gamma   90.00
#
_symmetry.space_group_name_H-M   'P 1'
#
loop_
_entity.id
_entity.type
_entity.pdbx_description
1 polymer ?
#
loop_
_entity_poly.entity_id
_entity_poly.type
_entity_poly.pdbx_seq_one_letter_code
_entity_poly.pdbx_strand_id
1 'polypeptide(L)'
;MVQSSQDRDQEKALTHSSPSNSDTREAEEVNSDTMANNDSNPDITLRSNNPFLNADSTETPQLYTYTSINSEELKKYPFKTLNRILDDIHWTIPYKLQCPDISNSSLLNRKAIDYSHELARIASLNSRLTRYEMLILSNALEYSPSIERIINEDRNQTLTLIRGLIVNENDVNHFRLSILENDLGQPITQVIDKHEYHVIPKQLLSQDDLDFLLSKTDTPKFPENLIDDAYFKSLNSPNNHILRVSIFSPEFSNDDLFPLHDQESIKKRYLNEIEKHPDSNLSPETIPTSVHCFKTLIKVLKGPILLPPGQSIKTINVNNSSLNSQIDLQLLFNKLSFKVSENELIPPDVVSNPYLRESYIRKIQEIIYIARIYGTQPNEFNSVYTFSDSLSLVYRTFNEFDKHMCQTFGRGHDSNQLPFCINLNICTFFQDELIIKCFENTIKSDPSNKLHYVDSLKNVINYRTNLTSSSGKLRAYYTNLSQKGELIGFSDYEIALKALGIETGAADSNRIDDDFIIAMYTTSYKNDPKNYAYFNNLLRTIGKVRNSETINGFLKKEIIPLNLAIDELNIEELTEDEVVITAYEFKMDDTLTSNGFNTNSNEITFLNKALLSVAFHRKSYLLMNYIEVKLPNILGVGTHYSFADSLEVIDCELTANDFEIITKFQNKLMNLTDAGDIRVLRQCLKTIAKERKSKILSSFLATGKIDSSLLPAENWPAGLDNIGNTCYLNSLLQYYFCLKPLRDMILAFDERNIDQSKQKNRKIGGRKVEDTEIQRSNQFIYH
;
A
#
# COMPACT_ATOMS: atom_id res chain seq x y z
N MET A 1 -58.18 13.36 24.22
CA MET A 1 -59.47 13.35 24.93
C MET A 1 -59.15 12.92 26.36
N VAL A 2 -59.46 13.75 27.38
CA VAL A 2 -59.22 13.49 28.83
C VAL A 2 -57.74 13.40 29.28
N GLN A 3 -57.29 14.45 30.01
CA GLN A 3 -56.48 14.49 31.27
C GLN A 3 -55.22 13.59 31.49
N SER A 4 -54.21 13.92 32.31
CA SER A 4 -53.74 15.18 32.95
C SER A 4 -52.46 14.93 33.81
N SER A 5 -51.66 15.98 34.09
CA SER A 5 -50.64 16.06 35.18
C SER A 5 -49.38 15.16 35.01
N GLN A 6 -48.11 15.54 35.26
CA GLN A 6 -47.34 16.50 36.08
C GLN A 6 -46.49 15.82 37.17
N ASP A 7 -45.16 15.94 37.00
CA ASP A 7 -44.10 16.28 37.96
C ASP A 7 -44.00 15.59 39.36
N ARG A 8 -42.92 14.82 39.61
CA ARG A 8 -41.70 15.29 40.36
C ARG A 8 -40.68 14.21 40.79
N ASP A 9 -39.42 14.61 40.67
CA ASP A 9 -38.22 14.42 41.53
C ASP A 9 -38.19 13.37 42.66
N GLN A 10 -37.08 12.62 42.74
CA GLN A 10 -36.16 12.72 43.89
C GLN A 10 -34.77 12.10 43.64
N GLU A 11 -33.71 12.85 43.98
CA GLU A 11 -32.35 12.31 44.13
C GLU A 11 -32.18 11.59 45.48
N LYS A 12 -31.18 10.69 45.58
CA LYS A 12 -30.47 10.42 46.84
C LYS A 12 -29.11 9.76 46.63
N ALA A 13 -28.07 10.40 47.13
CA ALA A 13 -26.74 9.80 47.30
C ALA A 13 -26.63 9.13 48.69
N LEU A 14 -25.68 8.20 48.84
CA LEU A 14 -25.11 7.79 50.13
C LEU A 14 -23.77 7.06 49.93
N THR A 15 -22.87 7.16 50.90
CA THR A 15 -21.48 6.69 50.83
C THR A 15 -21.12 5.79 52.02
N HIS A 16 -20.03 5.03 51.86
CA HIS A 16 -19.24 4.34 52.89
C HIS A 16 -19.93 3.34 53.84
N SER A 17 -19.39 2.12 53.86
CA SER A 17 -18.83 1.56 55.09
C SER A 17 -17.77 0.51 54.79
N SER A 18 -16.68 0.54 55.56
CA SER A 18 -15.75 -0.58 55.72
C SER A 18 -15.99 -1.20 57.11
N PRO A 19 -15.44 -2.40 57.37
CA PRO A 19 -14.62 -2.51 58.57
C PRO A 19 -13.29 -3.23 58.34
N SER A 20 -12.41 -3.10 59.33
CA SER A 20 -11.12 -3.79 59.47
C SER A 20 -11.33 -5.18 60.16
N ASN A 21 -10.35 -5.98 60.60
CA ASN A 21 -9.04 -5.66 61.18
C ASN A 21 -8.10 -6.89 61.28
N SER A 22 -6.77 -6.63 61.20
CA SER A 22 -5.65 -7.29 61.92
C SER A 22 -5.51 -8.84 61.87
N ASP A 23 -4.47 -9.56 62.34
CA ASP A 23 -3.19 -9.40 63.08
C ASP A 23 -2.21 -10.51 62.55
N THR A 24 -0.86 -10.55 62.68
CA THR A 24 0.23 -9.66 63.15
C THR A 24 1.63 -10.18 62.73
N ARG A 25 2.54 -9.28 62.30
CA ARG A 25 4.02 -9.29 62.54
C ARG A 25 4.87 -10.45 61.92
N GLU A 26 6.21 -10.43 61.89
CA GLU A 26 7.22 -9.55 62.55
C GLU A 26 8.48 -9.35 61.66
N ALA A 27 9.17 -8.21 61.83
CA ALA A 27 10.64 -7.97 61.86
C ALA A 27 11.59 -8.58 60.77
N GLU A 28 12.70 -7.95 60.35
CA GLU A 28 13.33 -6.66 60.71
C GLU A 28 14.27 -6.19 59.56
N GLU A 29 14.36 -4.86 59.34
CA GLU A 29 15.59 -4.03 59.27
C GLU A 29 16.87 -4.46 58.48
N VAL A 30 17.71 -3.58 57.88
CA VAL A 30 17.74 -2.09 57.78
C VAL A 30 18.63 -1.59 56.62
N ASN A 31 18.27 -0.45 56.02
CA ASN A 31 19.09 0.54 55.25
C ASN A 31 20.02 0.12 54.08
N SER A 32 20.57 1.06 53.30
CA SER A 32 20.01 2.27 52.64
C SER A 32 21.04 2.83 51.64
N ASP A 33 20.57 3.61 50.65
CA ASP A 33 21.37 4.53 49.81
C ASP A 33 22.48 3.89 48.93
N THR A 34 23.05 4.53 47.90
CA THR A 34 22.95 5.94 47.43
C THR A 34 22.89 5.98 45.89
N MET A 35 22.60 7.15 45.31
CA MET A 35 22.37 7.34 43.87
C MET A 35 23.64 7.53 43.01
N ALA A 36 23.46 7.29 41.71
CA ALA A 36 23.89 8.14 40.57
C ALA A 36 25.25 7.93 39.84
N ASN A 37 25.13 8.08 38.50
CA ASN A 37 26.07 8.67 37.53
C ASN A 37 27.27 7.88 36.93
N ASN A 38 27.07 7.51 35.65
CA ASN A 38 27.87 7.90 34.48
C ASN A 38 29.21 7.23 34.07
N ASP A 39 29.24 6.97 32.75
CA ASP A 39 30.32 7.16 31.76
C ASP A 39 31.48 6.16 31.55
N SER A 40 31.73 5.98 30.24
CA SER A 40 32.99 5.63 29.55
C SER A 40 33.53 4.17 29.53
N ASN A 41 33.55 3.63 28.30
CA ASN A 41 34.52 2.65 27.76
C ASN A 41 35.97 3.20 27.79
N PRO A 42 37.06 2.41 27.51
CA PRO A 42 37.10 1.18 26.69
C PRO A 42 38.05 0.04 27.18
N ASP A 43 38.10 -1.02 26.35
CA ASP A 43 39.23 -1.93 26.07
C ASP A 43 40.28 -2.25 27.17
N ILE A 44 40.28 -3.50 27.65
CA ILE A 44 41.47 -4.17 28.17
C ILE A 44 41.63 -5.53 27.48
N THR A 45 42.72 -5.68 26.70
CA THR A 45 43.11 -6.96 26.10
C THR A 45 44.01 -7.75 27.07
N LEU A 46 43.59 -8.96 27.44
CA LEU A 46 44.42 -9.89 28.21
C LEU A 46 44.77 -11.12 27.36
N ARG A 47 46.02 -11.16 26.87
CA ARG A 47 46.62 -12.37 26.32
C ARG A 47 46.99 -13.32 27.45
N SER A 48 46.45 -14.53 27.46
CA SER A 48 47.03 -15.65 28.22
C SER A 48 47.92 -16.49 27.29
N ASN A 49 49.17 -16.72 27.70
CA ASN A 49 50.06 -17.66 27.03
C ASN A 49 49.98 -19.01 27.73
N ASN A 50 49.50 -20.04 27.04
CA ASN A 50 49.70 -21.44 27.43
C ASN A 50 49.87 -22.30 26.16
N PRO A 51 51.12 -22.63 25.77
CA PRO A 51 51.35 -23.63 24.73
C PRO A 51 51.19 -25.05 25.31
N PHE A 52 50.77 -25.99 24.46
CA PHE A 52 50.65 -27.43 24.76
C PHE A 52 49.55 -27.85 25.76
N LEU A 53 48.29 -27.74 25.32
CA LEU A 53 47.38 -28.89 25.40
C LEU A 53 46.94 -29.26 23.98
N ASN A 54 46.71 -30.56 23.75
CA ASN A 54 46.60 -31.13 22.41
C ASN A 54 45.20 -30.98 21.81
N ALA A 55 45.11 -31.21 20.50
CA ALA A 55 43.86 -31.22 19.78
C ALA A 55 43.00 -32.45 20.15
N ASP A 56 41.90 -32.19 20.85
CA ASP A 56 40.61 -32.84 20.54
C ASP A 56 39.77 -31.82 19.78
N SER A 57 39.07 -32.27 18.72
CA SER A 57 38.21 -31.41 17.92
C SER A 57 36.86 -31.21 18.61
N THR A 58 36.82 -30.34 19.62
CA THR A 58 35.56 -29.75 20.08
C THR A 58 35.00 -28.87 18.97
N GLU A 59 34.15 -29.44 18.13
CA GLU A 59 33.28 -28.65 17.25
C GLU A 59 32.46 -27.72 18.14
N THR A 60 32.72 -26.40 18.04
CA THR A 60 31.85 -25.40 18.64
C THR A 60 30.45 -25.60 18.06
N PRO A 61 29.40 -25.83 18.89
CA PRO A 61 28.07 -26.10 18.37
C PRO A 61 27.65 -24.98 17.41
N GLN A 62 27.22 -25.34 16.20
CA GLN A 62 26.78 -24.35 15.23
C GLN A 62 25.64 -23.52 15.84
N LEU A 63 25.84 -22.20 15.81
CA LEU A 63 24.93 -21.24 16.42
C LEU A 63 23.65 -21.20 15.58
N TYR A 64 22.54 -21.63 16.18
CA TYR A 64 21.27 -21.74 15.48
C TYR A 64 20.84 -20.39 14.93
N THR A 65 20.67 -20.31 13.62
CA THR A 65 20.25 -19.10 12.93
C THR A 65 18.73 -19.13 12.79
N TYR A 66 18.03 -18.26 13.51
CA TYR A 66 16.58 -18.06 13.30
C TYR A 66 16.32 -17.23 12.04
N THR A 67 15.17 -17.46 11.41
CA THR A 67 14.67 -16.70 10.25
C THR A 67 14.36 -15.26 10.64
N SER A 68 15.33 -14.36 10.49
CA SER A 68 15.14 -12.91 10.62
C SER A 68 14.91 -12.29 9.25
N ILE A 69 13.74 -11.67 9.04
CA ILE A 69 13.40 -10.88 7.84
C ILE A 69 12.98 -9.49 8.33
N ASN A 70 13.48 -8.43 7.71
CA ASN A 70 13.15 -7.06 8.10
C ASN A 70 11.66 -6.76 7.85
N SER A 71 10.98 -6.08 8.77
CA SER A 71 9.55 -5.76 8.64
C SER A 71 9.18 -4.97 7.37
N GLU A 72 10.05 -4.05 6.91
CA GLU A 72 9.85 -3.30 5.66
C GLU A 72 10.21 -4.11 4.40
N GLU A 73 10.90 -5.23 4.55
CA GLU A 73 11.12 -6.21 3.49
C GLU A 73 9.94 -7.20 3.42
N LEU A 74 9.55 -7.76 4.56
CA LEU A 74 8.44 -8.72 4.66
C LEU A 74 7.13 -8.14 4.13
N LYS A 75 6.85 -6.85 4.40
CA LYS A 75 5.68 -6.14 3.86
C LYS A 75 5.56 -6.19 2.33
N LYS A 76 6.67 -6.31 1.58
CA LYS A 76 6.69 -6.33 0.10
C LYS A 76 6.19 -7.66 -0.50
N TYR A 77 6.08 -8.70 0.32
CA TYR A 77 5.61 -10.01 -0.11
C TYR A 77 4.08 -10.11 -0.02
N PRO A 78 3.40 -10.88 -0.89
CA PRO A 78 1.94 -10.90 -0.96
C PRO A 78 1.26 -11.19 0.39
N PHE A 79 0.44 -10.27 0.87
CA PHE A 79 -0.36 -10.44 2.09
C PHE A 79 -1.51 -11.44 1.89
N LYS A 80 -1.75 -12.31 2.88
CA LYS A 80 -2.92 -13.18 2.99
C LYS A 80 -3.38 -13.30 4.46
N THR A 81 -4.66 -13.64 4.65
CA THR A 81 -5.21 -14.04 5.96
C THR A 81 -5.22 -15.57 6.10
N LEU A 82 -5.33 -16.09 7.32
CA LEU A 82 -5.50 -17.54 7.54
C LEU A 82 -6.67 -18.11 6.73
N ASN A 83 -7.81 -17.42 6.69
CA ASN A 83 -8.97 -17.84 5.91
C ASN A 83 -8.68 -17.91 4.41
N ARG A 84 -7.98 -16.93 3.83
CA ARG A 84 -7.57 -16.97 2.41
C ARG A 84 -6.63 -18.14 2.14
N ILE A 85 -5.73 -18.46 3.06
CA ILE A 85 -4.84 -19.63 2.95
C ILE A 85 -5.65 -20.94 2.99
N LEU A 86 -6.66 -21.05 3.87
CA LEU A 86 -7.53 -22.23 3.93
C LEU A 86 -8.45 -22.34 2.69
N ASP A 87 -8.96 -21.22 2.17
CA ASP A 87 -9.66 -21.15 0.89
C ASP A 87 -8.76 -21.64 -0.25
N ASP A 88 -7.51 -21.15 -0.32
CA ASP A 88 -6.56 -21.55 -1.36
C ASP A 88 -6.26 -23.06 -1.30
N ILE A 89 -6.17 -23.67 -0.10
CA ILE A 89 -6.04 -25.13 0.05
C ILE A 89 -7.28 -25.84 -0.54
N HIS A 90 -8.47 -25.46 -0.08
CA HIS A 90 -9.74 -26.04 -0.51
C HIS A 90 -9.88 -26.00 -2.04
N TRP A 91 -9.56 -24.87 -2.66
CA TRP A 91 -9.78 -24.64 -4.09
C TRP A 91 -8.62 -25.08 -4.99
N THR A 92 -7.45 -25.45 -4.47
CA THR A 92 -6.29 -25.84 -5.31
C THR A 92 -6.61 -27.04 -6.22
N ILE A 93 -7.29 -28.07 -5.73
CA ILE A 93 -7.64 -29.24 -6.54
C ILE A 93 -8.71 -28.89 -7.61
N PRO A 94 -9.88 -28.29 -7.26
CA PRO A 94 -10.82 -27.75 -8.25
C PRO A 94 -10.17 -26.84 -9.31
N TYR A 95 -9.27 -25.94 -8.90
CA TYR A 95 -8.65 -24.96 -9.79
C TYR A 95 -7.73 -25.63 -10.82
N LYS A 96 -6.86 -26.55 -10.40
CA LYS A 96 -5.99 -27.30 -11.32
C LYS A 96 -6.78 -28.21 -12.27
N LEU A 97 -7.93 -28.75 -11.85
CA LEU A 97 -8.83 -29.55 -12.69
C LEU A 97 -9.60 -28.70 -13.73
N GLN A 98 -9.97 -27.46 -13.40
CA GLN A 98 -10.72 -26.57 -14.31
C GLN A 98 -9.81 -25.71 -15.19
N CYS A 99 -8.53 -25.53 -14.84
CA CYS A 99 -7.55 -24.73 -15.57
C CYS A 99 -6.26 -25.53 -15.88
N PRO A 100 -6.34 -26.60 -16.71
CA PRO A 100 -5.19 -27.46 -17.00
C PRO A 100 -4.02 -26.71 -17.68
N ASP A 101 -4.30 -25.71 -18.52
CA ASP A 101 -3.29 -24.85 -19.15
C ASP A 101 -2.53 -23.96 -18.12
N ILE A 102 -3.06 -23.85 -16.90
CA ILE A 102 -2.53 -23.06 -15.78
C ILE A 102 -2.17 -23.99 -14.59
N SER A 103 -2.07 -25.30 -14.83
CA SER A 103 -1.87 -26.37 -13.82
C SER A 103 -0.61 -26.23 -12.96
N ASN A 104 0.44 -25.61 -13.49
CA ASN A 104 1.68 -25.30 -12.76
C ASN A 104 1.55 -24.08 -11.83
N SER A 105 0.43 -23.36 -11.83
CA SER A 105 0.24 -22.23 -10.93
C SER A 105 -0.27 -22.71 -9.56
N SER A 106 0.45 -22.31 -8.52
CA SER A 106 0.07 -22.44 -7.11
C SER A 106 -0.92 -21.34 -6.74
N LEU A 107 -2.03 -21.66 -6.08
CA LEU A 107 -2.89 -20.62 -5.49
C LEU A 107 -2.18 -19.99 -4.28
N LEU A 108 -1.58 -20.83 -3.44
CA LEU A 108 -0.92 -20.44 -2.20
C LEU A 108 0.20 -19.42 -2.42
N ASN A 109 1.07 -19.62 -3.42
CA ASN A 109 2.22 -18.76 -3.70
C ASN A 109 1.91 -17.50 -4.54
N ARG A 110 0.69 -17.34 -5.09
CA ARG A 110 0.31 -16.19 -5.95
C ARG A 110 -0.40 -15.08 -5.16
N LYS A 111 -0.41 -13.85 -5.72
CA LYS A 111 -1.25 -12.77 -5.18
C LYS A 111 -2.72 -13.10 -5.46
N ALA A 112 -3.60 -12.81 -4.50
CA ALA A 112 -5.03 -13.15 -4.62
C ALA A 112 -5.70 -12.53 -5.87
N ILE A 113 -5.24 -11.36 -6.30
CA ILE A 113 -5.73 -10.68 -7.52
C ILE A 113 -5.39 -11.43 -8.82
N ASP A 114 -4.31 -12.22 -8.86
CA ASP A 114 -3.86 -12.91 -10.07
C ASP A 114 -4.80 -14.07 -10.46
N TYR A 115 -5.64 -14.55 -9.52
CA TYR A 115 -6.54 -15.69 -9.71
C TYR A 115 -7.99 -15.45 -9.28
N SER A 116 -8.32 -14.30 -8.66
CA SER A 116 -9.64 -14.04 -8.06
C SER A 116 -10.83 -14.21 -9.00
N HIS A 117 -10.74 -13.71 -10.22
CA HIS A 117 -11.83 -13.81 -11.20
C HIS A 117 -12.07 -15.25 -11.66
N GLU A 118 -10.99 -16.02 -11.86
CA GLU A 118 -11.09 -17.40 -12.32
C GLU A 118 -11.51 -18.34 -11.18
N LEU A 119 -10.99 -18.12 -9.96
CA LEU A 119 -11.46 -18.79 -8.75
C LEU A 119 -12.95 -18.50 -8.50
N ALA A 120 -13.40 -17.25 -8.63
CA ALA A 120 -14.81 -16.89 -8.48
C ALA A 120 -15.70 -17.54 -9.54
N ARG A 121 -15.23 -17.64 -10.79
CA ARG A 121 -15.91 -18.40 -11.85
C ARG A 121 -16.07 -19.87 -11.44
N ILE A 122 -15.00 -20.51 -10.99
CA ILE A 122 -14.95 -21.92 -10.59
C ILE A 122 -15.80 -22.20 -9.35
N ALA A 123 -15.74 -21.35 -8.32
CA ALA A 123 -16.55 -21.47 -7.10
C ALA A 123 -18.05 -21.21 -7.32
N SER A 124 -18.40 -20.54 -8.43
CA SER A 124 -19.79 -20.37 -8.89
C SER A 124 -20.30 -21.57 -9.71
N LEU A 125 -19.41 -22.45 -10.21
CA LEU A 125 -19.82 -23.70 -10.87
C LEU A 125 -20.28 -24.71 -9.82
N ASN A 126 -21.60 -24.92 -9.70
CA ASN A 126 -22.17 -25.97 -8.85
C ASN A 126 -22.07 -27.36 -9.52
N SER A 127 -20.83 -27.81 -9.77
CA SER A 127 -20.50 -29.06 -10.47
C SER A 127 -19.99 -30.14 -9.50
N ARG A 128 -19.93 -31.41 -9.93
CA ARG A 128 -19.24 -32.44 -9.13
C ARG A 128 -17.73 -32.26 -9.09
N LEU A 129 -17.12 -31.67 -10.12
CA LEU A 129 -15.67 -31.43 -10.20
C LEU A 129 -15.18 -30.30 -9.29
N THR A 130 -16.10 -29.53 -8.70
CA THR A 130 -15.81 -28.36 -7.84
C THR A 130 -16.31 -28.53 -6.41
N ARG A 131 -16.97 -29.66 -6.08
CA ARG A 131 -17.40 -30.00 -4.71
C ARG A 131 -16.32 -30.82 -4.01
N TYR A 132 -15.40 -30.14 -3.35
CA TYR A 132 -14.48 -30.77 -2.40
C TYR A 132 -14.83 -30.36 -0.97
N GLU A 133 -14.44 -31.16 0.03
CA GLU A 133 -14.51 -30.82 1.44
C GLU A 133 -13.13 -30.98 2.11
N MET A 134 -12.78 -30.07 3.02
CA MET A 134 -11.58 -30.22 3.86
C MET A 134 -11.95 -30.93 5.15
N LEU A 135 -11.40 -32.12 5.38
CA LEU A 135 -11.71 -32.97 6.52
C LEU A 135 -10.50 -33.19 7.41
N ILE A 136 -10.70 -33.10 8.73
CA ILE A 136 -9.70 -33.45 9.75
C ILE A 136 -10.25 -34.61 10.58
N LEU A 137 -9.44 -35.65 10.80
CA LEU A 137 -9.85 -36.80 11.62
C LEU A 137 -9.94 -36.38 13.10
N SER A 138 -11.12 -36.49 13.71
CA SER A 138 -11.39 -36.03 15.08
C SER A 138 -10.83 -36.97 16.16
N ASN A 139 -10.52 -38.23 15.80
CA ASN A 139 -9.97 -39.22 16.71
C ASN A 139 -8.51 -38.92 17.08
N ALA A 140 -8.19 -38.92 18.37
CA ALA A 140 -6.80 -38.92 18.83
C ALA A 140 -6.19 -40.33 18.63
N LEU A 141 -5.44 -40.52 17.54
CA LEU A 141 -4.81 -41.78 17.18
C LEU A 141 -3.28 -41.66 17.23
N GLU A 142 -2.63 -42.37 18.14
CA GLU A 142 -1.15 -42.36 18.31
C GLU A 142 -0.41 -42.72 17.01
N TYR A 143 -0.98 -43.65 16.24
CA TYR A 143 -0.46 -44.15 14.96
C TYR A 143 -0.85 -43.31 13.74
N SER A 144 -1.70 -42.29 13.91
CA SER A 144 -2.22 -41.46 12.80
C SER A 144 -2.69 -40.07 13.30
N PRO A 145 -1.83 -39.30 14.00
CA PRO A 145 -2.27 -38.10 14.70
C PRO A 145 -2.60 -36.94 13.76
N SER A 146 -3.83 -36.43 13.85
CA SER A 146 -4.30 -35.26 13.10
C SER A 146 -3.68 -33.94 13.56
N ILE A 147 -3.16 -33.92 14.80
CA ILE A 147 -2.29 -32.86 15.31
C ILE A 147 -1.14 -33.51 16.09
N GLU A 148 0.08 -33.02 15.87
CA GLU A 148 1.29 -33.46 16.55
C GLU A 148 2.12 -32.23 16.94
N ARG A 149 2.68 -32.22 18.16
CA ARG A 149 3.56 -31.15 18.64
C ARG A 149 4.94 -31.70 18.89
N ILE A 150 5.95 -31.00 18.39
CA ILE A 150 7.36 -31.37 18.44
C ILE A 150 8.10 -30.19 19.07
N ILE A 151 8.54 -30.37 20.32
CA ILE A 151 9.32 -29.38 21.06
C ILE A 151 10.81 -29.63 20.80
N ASN A 152 11.57 -28.56 20.61
CA ASN A 152 13.02 -28.55 20.49
C ASN A 152 13.58 -27.75 21.69
N GLU A 153 13.79 -28.43 22.81
CA GLU A 153 14.15 -27.81 24.10
C GLU A 153 15.48 -27.06 24.03
N ASP A 154 16.47 -27.58 23.29
CA ASP A 154 17.78 -26.94 23.07
C ASP A 154 17.70 -25.60 22.32
N ARG A 155 16.60 -25.37 21.58
CA ARG A 155 16.41 -24.19 20.71
C ARG A 155 15.18 -23.34 21.06
N ASN A 156 14.44 -23.68 22.13
CA ASN A 156 13.17 -23.03 22.51
C ASN A 156 12.24 -22.83 21.29
N GLN A 157 11.91 -23.93 20.59
CA GLN A 157 11.00 -23.90 19.46
C GLN A 157 9.99 -25.05 19.50
N THR A 158 8.76 -24.76 19.08
CA THR A 158 7.68 -25.73 18.92
C THR A 158 7.24 -25.77 17.46
N LEU A 159 7.33 -26.96 16.86
CA LEU A 159 6.74 -27.30 15.58
C LEU A 159 5.40 -28.03 15.80
N THR A 160 4.29 -27.37 15.48
CA THR A 160 2.95 -27.99 15.46
C THR A 160 2.57 -28.40 14.04
N LEU A 161 2.33 -29.69 13.83
CA LEU A 161 1.83 -30.25 12.57
C LEU A 161 0.32 -30.50 12.68
N ILE A 162 -0.46 -30.08 11.70
CA ILE A 162 -1.89 -30.43 11.53
C ILE A 162 -2.05 -31.13 10.18
N ARG A 163 -2.77 -32.26 10.15
CA ARG A 163 -2.98 -33.11 8.97
C ARG A 163 -4.46 -33.30 8.68
N GLY A 164 -4.84 -33.27 7.41
CA GLY A 164 -6.20 -33.52 6.95
C GLY A 164 -6.28 -33.88 5.46
N LEU A 165 -7.50 -34.10 4.99
CA LEU A 165 -7.83 -34.54 3.63
C LEU A 165 -8.57 -33.44 2.87
N ILE A 166 -8.43 -33.41 1.54
CA ILE A 166 -9.26 -32.62 0.62
C ILE A 166 -9.98 -33.63 -0.30
N VAL A 167 -11.27 -33.84 -0.07
CA VAL A 167 -12.00 -35.03 -0.58
C VAL A 167 -13.19 -34.68 -1.47
N ASN A 168 -13.52 -35.58 -2.40
CA ASN A 168 -14.71 -35.57 -3.25
C ASN A 168 -15.24 -37.02 -3.36
N GLU A 169 -16.39 -37.25 -4.01
CA GLU A 169 -17.03 -38.56 -4.20
C GLU A 169 -16.08 -39.64 -4.77
N ASN A 170 -15.02 -39.25 -5.49
CA ASN A 170 -14.10 -40.14 -6.21
C ASN A 170 -12.61 -39.81 -6.03
N ASP A 171 -12.24 -38.94 -5.07
CA ASP A 171 -10.87 -38.40 -4.96
C ASP A 171 -10.51 -38.01 -3.52
N VAL A 172 -9.26 -38.23 -3.10
CA VAL A 172 -8.78 -38.12 -1.70
C VAL A 172 -7.36 -37.55 -1.65
N ASN A 173 -7.23 -36.24 -1.72
CA ASN A 173 -5.96 -35.53 -1.58
C ASN A 173 -5.67 -35.24 -0.09
N HIS A 174 -4.44 -34.82 0.23
CA HIS A 174 -4.01 -34.50 1.60
C HIS A 174 -3.57 -33.05 1.72
N PHE A 175 -3.74 -32.47 2.91
CA PHE A 175 -3.11 -31.20 3.28
C PHE A 175 -2.40 -31.29 4.63
N ARG A 176 -1.31 -30.55 4.77
CA ARG A 176 -0.57 -30.37 6.03
C ARG A 176 -0.30 -28.90 6.29
N LEU A 177 -0.61 -28.46 7.50
CA LEU A 177 -0.15 -27.19 8.05
C LEU A 177 1.02 -27.50 8.99
N SER A 178 2.14 -26.80 8.83
CA SER A 178 3.35 -26.99 9.63
C SER A 178 3.72 -25.63 10.23
N ILE A 179 3.47 -25.46 11.52
CA ILE A 179 3.53 -24.19 12.24
C ILE A 179 4.77 -24.21 13.12
N LEU A 180 5.76 -23.35 12.84
CA LEU A 180 6.96 -23.18 13.65
C LEU A 180 6.88 -21.88 14.45
N GLU A 181 7.03 -21.97 15.76
CA GLU A 181 7.03 -20.84 16.69
C GLU A 181 8.23 -20.92 17.64
N ASN A 182 8.78 -19.77 18.02
CA ASN A 182 9.79 -19.65 19.07
C ASN A 182 9.09 -19.52 20.44
N ASP A 183 9.43 -20.41 21.37
CA ASP A 183 8.88 -20.45 22.73
C ASP A 183 9.56 -19.39 23.62
N LEU A 184 9.20 -18.11 23.43
CA LEU A 184 9.75 -16.95 24.13
C LEU A 184 9.34 -16.83 25.62
N GLY A 185 9.02 -17.95 26.28
CA GLY A 185 8.61 -18.01 27.69
C GLY A 185 7.25 -17.36 28.03
N GLN A 186 6.58 -16.72 27.06
CA GLN A 186 5.23 -16.18 27.23
C GLN A 186 4.16 -17.26 27.05
N PRO A 187 3.03 -17.20 27.77
CA PRO A 187 2.00 -18.22 27.67
C PRO A 187 1.36 -18.23 26.28
N ILE A 188 1.18 -19.44 25.73
CA ILE A 188 0.65 -19.78 24.38
C ILE A 188 -0.82 -19.30 24.18
N THR A 189 -1.40 -18.60 25.15
CA THR A 189 -2.79 -18.14 25.18
C THR A 189 -2.99 -16.70 24.69
N GLN A 190 -1.94 -15.97 24.28
CA GLN A 190 -2.10 -14.62 23.76
C GLN A 190 -2.93 -14.63 22.45
N VAL A 191 -4.15 -14.08 22.51
CA VAL A 191 -5.05 -14.01 21.36
C VAL A 191 -4.53 -12.93 20.40
N ILE A 192 -4.20 -13.33 19.18
CA ILE A 192 -3.90 -12.41 18.09
C ILE A 192 -5.20 -11.93 17.43
N ASP A 193 -5.25 -10.65 17.04
CA ASP A 193 -6.39 -10.06 16.32
C ASP A 193 -6.66 -10.81 15.01
N LYS A 194 -5.66 -10.83 14.12
CA LYS A 194 -5.58 -11.69 12.93
C LYS A 194 -4.11 -11.87 12.57
N HIS A 195 -3.68 -13.05 12.13
CA HIS A 195 -2.32 -13.21 11.61
C HIS A 195 -2.13 -12.46 10.29
N GLU A 196 -1.09 -11.64 10.23
CA GLU A 196 -0.72 -10.90 9.03
C GLU A 196 0.33 -11.70 8.24
N TYR A 197 -0.09 -12.72 7.51
CA TYR A 197 0.81 -13.59 6.73
C TYR A 197 1.27 -12.92 5.45
N HIS A 198 2.57 -13.04 5.17
CA HIS A 198 3.16 -12.69 3.88
C HIS A 198 3.79 -13.94 3.24
N VAL A 199 3.50 -14.16 1.96
CA VAL A 199 4.00 -15.29 1.15
C VAL A 199 5.50 -15.12 0.88
N ILE A 200 6.36 -15.86 1.57
CA ILE A 200 7.82 -15.74 1.43
C ILE A 200 8.42 -16.87 0.58
N PRO A 201 9.36 -16.58 -0.33
CA PRO A 201 10.12 -17.62 -1.01
C PRO A 201 11.03 -18.36 -0.02
N LYS A 202 11.17 -19.67 -0.23
CA LYS A 202 11.93 -20.61 0.63
C LYS A 202 13.36 -20.15 0.97
N GLN A 203 13.97 -19.36 0.09
CA GLN A 203 15.33 -18.82 0.21
C GLN A 203 15.49 -17.74 1.31
N LEU A 204 14.39 -17.22 1.87
CA LEU A 204 14.44 -16.27 3.00
C LEU A 204 14.35 -16.93 4.38
N LEU A 205 14.04 -18.24 4.43
CA LEU A 205 14.14 -19.01 5.65
C LEU A 205 15.61 -19.24 5.98
N SER A 206 15.97 -19.20 7.25
CA SER A 206 17.29 -19.68 7.66
C SER A 206 17.40 -21.19 7.37
N GLN A 207 18.61 -21.66 7.10
CA GLN A 207 18.81 -23.09 6.84
C GLN A 207 18.37 -23.95 8.03
N ASP A 208 18.58 -23.47 9.26
CA ASP A 208 18.17 -24.20 10.48
C ASP A 208 16.65 -24.27 10.68
N ASP A 209 15.89 -23.17 10.52
CA ASP A 209 14.42 -23.20 10.62
C ASP A 209 13.80 -24.00 9.47
N LEU A 210 14.38 -23.87 8.27
CA LEU A 210 13.98 -24.64 7.10
C LEU A 210 14.23 -26.13 7.34
N ASP A 211 15.42 -26.51 7.82
CA ASP A 211 15.73 -27.89 8.13
C ASP A 211 14.89 -28.40 9.30
N PHE A 212 14.52 -27.59 10.29
CA PHE A 212 13.59 -28.04 11.33
C PHE A 212 12.17 -28.30 10.76
N LEU A 213 11.66 -27.42 9.88
CA LEU A 213 10.41 -27.63 9.13
C LEU A 213 10.45 -28.88 8.22
N LEU A 214 11.63 -29.22 7.68
CA LEU A 214 11.85 -30.40 6.82
C LEU A 214 12.22 -31.68 7.59
N SER A 215 12.78 -31.56 8.80
CA SER A 215 13.48 -32.64 9.55
C SER A 215 12.61 -33.83 9.90
N LYS A 216 11.29 -33.61 9.95
CA LYS A 216 10.28 -34.65 10.17
C LYS A 216 9.39 -34.91 8.96
N THR A 217 9.69 -34.34 7.80
CA THR A 217 8.73 -34.26 6.69
C THR A 217 9.26 -34.53 5.28
N ASP A 218 10.56 -34.37 4.97
CA ASP A 218 11.07 -34.47 3.59
C ASP A 218 12.47 -35.10 3.43
N THR A 219 12.52 -36.25 2.75
CA THR A 219 13.63 -36.69 1.86
C THR A 219 13.14 -37.88 1.04
N PRO A 220 13.35 -37.94 -0.30
CA PRO A 220 14.26 -37.15 -1.12
C PRO A 220 13.76 -35.74 -1.48
N LYS A 221 14.50 -35.03 -2.34
CA LYS A 221 14.42 -33.57 -2.57
C LYS A 221 13.05 -33.02 -3.00
N PHE A 222 12.17 -33.84 -3.55
CA PHE A 222 10.76 -33.54 -3.76
C PHE A 222 9.96 -34.84 -3.56
N PRO A 223 8.82 -34.83 -2.84
CA PRO A 223 7.84 -35.90 -2.88
C PRO A 223 7.19 -35.93 -4.27
N GLU A 224 7.15 -37.09 -4.93
CA GLU A 224 6.50 -37.23 -6.24
C GLU A 224 4.98 -36.93 -6.20
N ASN A 225 4.37 -36.99 -5.01
CA ASN A 225 2.96 -36.66 -4.78
C ASN A 225 2.71 -35.22 -4.31
N LEU A 226 3.70 -34.32 -4.29
CA LEU A 226 3.51 -32.92 -3.85
C LEU A 226 2.81 -32.08 -4.94
N ILE A 227 1.59 -31.60 -4.66
CA ILE A 227 0.77 -30.79 -5.58
C ILE A 227 1.06 -29.29 -5.43
N ASP A 228 1.28 -28.82 -4.20
CA ASP A 228 1.58 -27.42 -3.88
C ASP A 228 2.33 -27.34 -2.53
N ASP A 229 3.23 -26.36 -2.39
CA ASP A 229 3.98 -26.10 -1.15
C ASP A 229 4.30 -24.60 -1.05
N ALA A 230 3.96 -23.98 0.07
CA ALA A 230 4.10 -22.54 0.28
C ALA A 230 4.55 -22.22 1.71
N TYR A 231 5.28 -21.12 1.86
CA TYR A 231 5.85 -20.67 3.12
C TYR A 231 5.36 -19.26 3.42
N PHE A 232 4.93 -19.04 4.65
CA PHE A 232 4.32 -17.80 5.12
C PHE A 232 4.99 -17.37 6.42
N LYS A 233 5.26 -16.08 6.57
CA LYS A 233 5.72 -15.50 7.85
C LYS A 233 4.72 -14.46 8.33
N SER A 234 4.35 -14.53 9.61
CA SER A 234 3.38 -13.61 10.21
C SER A 234 4.10 -12.34 10.67
N LEU A 235 3.81 -11.20 10.05
CA LEU A 235 4.44 -9.90 10.31
C LEU A 235 4.20 -9.39 11.75
N ASN A 236 3.07 -9.78 12.34
CA ASN A 236 2.57 -9.25 13.62
C ASN A 236 2.59 -10.27 14.77
N SER A 237 3.18 -11.46 14.59
CA SER A 237 3.33 -12.45 15.66
C SER A 237 4.61 -12.19 16.46
N PRO A 238 4.57 -12.18 17.81
CA PRO A 238 5.76 -12.03 18.63
C PRO A 238 6.71 -13.24 18.55
N ASN A 239 6.16 -14.45 18.32
CA ASN A 239 6.85 -15.72 18.49
C ASN A 239 7.53 -16.21 17.19
N ASN A 240 8.01 -15.32 16.32
CA ASN A 240 8.66 -15.66 15.05
C ASN A 240 7.81 -16.59 14.13
N HIS A 241 6.48 -16.53 14.23
CA HIS A 241 5.58 -17.53 13.67
C HIS A 241 5.70 -17.70 12.14
N ILE A 242 6.08 -18.91 11.72
CA ILE A 242 6.23 -19.33 10.32
C ILE A 242 5.27 -20.50 10.06
N LEU A 243 4.54 -20.43 8.95
CA LEU A 243 3.61 -21.45 8.49
C LEU A 243 4.07 -22.00 7.14
N ARG A 244 4.31 -23.32 7.06
CA ARG A 244 4.42 -24.06 5.80
C ARG A 244 3.11 -24.79 5.53
N VAL A 245 2.55 -24.60 4.33
CA VAL A 245 1.38 -25.31 3.83
C VAL A 245 1.81 -26.23 2.70
N SER A 246 1.53 -27.54 2.82
CA SER A 246 1.83 -28.55 1.79
C SER A 246 0.54 -29.29 1.40
N ILE A 247 0.32 -29.50 0.11
CA ILE A 247 -0.81 -30.26 -0.45
C ILE A 247 -0.25 -31.45 -1.24
N PHE A 248 -0.81 -32.65 -1.04
CA PHE A 248 -0.35 -33.88 -1.69
C PHE A 248 -1.49 -34.61 -2.40
N SER A 249 -1.16 -35.33 -3.49
CA SER A 249 -2.08 -36.24 -4.17
C SER A 249 -2.38 -37.48 -3.31
N PRO A 250 -3.35 -38.33 -3.70
CA PRO A 250 -3.57 -39.63 -3.07
C PRO A 250 -2.28 -40.45 -2.99
N GLU A 251 -2.11 -41.22 -1.90
CA GLU A 251 -1.01 -42.16 -1.72
C GLU A 251 -1.28 -43.50 -2.45
N PHE A 252 -2.56 -43.84 -2.63
CA PHE A 252 -3.03 -44.98 -3.40
C PHE A 252 -3.80 -44.53 -4.65
N SER A 253 -3.69 -45.30 -5.73
CA SER A 253 -4.60 -45.21 -6.88
C SER A 253 -5.86 -46.04 -6.62
N ASN A 254 -6.89 -45.83 -7.44
CA ASN A 254 -8.10 -46.66 -7.40
C ASN A 254 -7.77 -48.15 -7.62
N ASP A 255 -6.80 -48.47 -8.47
CA ASP A 255 -6.39 -49.85 -8.76
C ASP A 255 -5.63 -50.51 -7.58
N ASP A 256 -4.91 -49.73 -6.77
CA ASP A 256 -4.25 -50.24 -5.54
C ASP A 256 -5.26 -50.70 -4.48
N LEU A 257 -6.43 -50.05 -4.41
CA LEU A 257 -7.44 -50.29 -3.36
C LEU A 257 -8.65 -51.10 -3.86
N PHE A 258 -8.87 -51.19 -5.18
CA PHE A 258 -9.94 -52.00 -5.77
C PHE A 258 -9.98 -53.46 -5.23
N PRO A 259 -8.85 -54.19 -5.09
CA PRO A 259 -8.83 -55.54 -4.55
C PRO A 259 -9.19 -55.65 -3.05
N LEU A 260 -9.37 -54.53 -2.34
CA LEU A 260 -9.75 -54.50 -0.92
C LEU A 260 -11.25 -54.23 -0.71
N HIS A 261 -11.94 -53.72 -1.72
CA HIS A 261 -13.39 -53.46 -1.67
C HIS A 261 -14.25 -54.30 -2.62
N ASP A 262 -13.68 -54.79 -3.73
CA ASP A 262 -14.43 -55.62 -4.68
C ASP A 262 -14.68 -57.03 -4.16
N GLN A 263 -15.94 -57.45 -4.15
CA GLN A 263 -16.38 -58.74 -3.60
C GLN A 263 -15.87 -59.92 -4.43
N GLU A 264 -15.77 -59.79 -5.76
CA GLU A 264 -15.26 -60.89 -6.60
C GLU A 264 -13.76 -61.08 -6.40
N SER A 265 -12.99 -59.99 -6.37
CA SER A 265 -11.55 -60.00 -6.08
C SER A 265 -11.22 -60.55 -4.70
N ILE A 266 -11.94 -60.13 -3.64
CA ILE A 266 -11.75 -60.66 -2.29
C ILE A 266 -12.07 -62.16 -2.25
N LYS A 267 -13.21 -62.58 -2.82
CA LYS A 267 -13.60 -64.00 -2.87
C LYS A 267 -12.60 -64.86 -3.64
N LYS A 268 -12.12 -64.38 -4.79
CA LYS A 268 -11.12 -65.06 -5.62
C LYS A 268 -9.78 -65.20 -4.91
N ARG A 269 -9.33 -64.17 -4.18
CA ARG A 269 -8.13 -64.22 -3.33
C ARG A 269 -8.31 -65.23 -2.19
N TYR A 270 -9.44 -65.18 -1.50
CA TYR A 270 -9.74 -66.08 -0.36
C TYR A 270 -9.71 -67.56 -0.75
N LEU A 271 -10.40 -67.94 -1.83
CA LEU A 271 -10.46 -69.33 -2.28
C LEU A 271 -9.11 -69.86 -2.77
N ASN A 272 -8.32 -69.04 -3.49
CA ASN A 272 -6.98 -69.39 -3.96
C ASN A 272 -6.00 -69.68 -2.81
N GLU A 273 -6.12 -68.97 -1.67
CA GLU A 273 -5.28 -69.26 -0.49
C GLU A 273 -5.72 -70.55 0.23
N ILE A 274 -7.01 -70.90 0.22
CA ILE A 274 -7.48 -72.20 0.73
C ILE A 274 -6.96 -73.35 -0.15
N GLU A 275 -6.99 -73.20 -1.48
CA GLU A 275 -6.47 -74.20 -2.42
C GLU A 275 -4.96 -74.46 -2.27
N LYS A 276 -4.17 -73.41 -1.96
CA LYS A 276 -2.72 -73.52 -1.70
C LYS A 276 -2.39 -74.08 -0.31
N HIS A 277 -3.22 -73.77 0.69
CA HIS A 277 -2.96 -74.07 2.11
C HIS A 277 -4.14 -74.81 2.74
N PRO A 278 -4.36 -76.10 2.37
CA PRO A 278 -5.47 -76.91 2.88
C PRO A 278 -5.38 -77.20 4.39
N ASP A 279 -4.17 -77.10 4.98
CA ASP A 279 -3.94 -77.24 6.43
C ASP A 279 -4.25 -75.94 7.23
N SER A 280 -4.79 -74.90 6.58
CA SER A 280 -5.10 -73.62 7.22
C SER A 280 -6.45 -73.62 7.95
N ASN A 281 -6.57 -72.85 9.03
CA ASN A 281 -7.80 -72.71 9.82
C ASN A 281 -8.89 -71.84 9.13
N LEU A 282 -9.00 -71.88 7.80
CA LEU A 282 -9.90 -71.05 7.00
C LEU A 282 -11.10 -71.89 6.52
N SER A 283 -12.33 -71.44 6.80
CA SER A 283 -13.55 -72.11 6.32
C SER A 283 -13.98 -71.52 4.97
N PRO A 284 -14.32 -72.33 3.95
CA PRO A 284 -14.84 -71.85 2.67
C PRO A 284 -16.07 -70.93 2.78
N GLU A 285 -16.80 -71.00 3.90
CA GLU A 285 -18.00 -70.20 4.16
C GLU A 285 -17.71 -68.82 4.79
N THR A 286 -16.52 -68.59 5.36
CA THR A 286 -16.17 -67.36 6.09
C THR A 286 -15.34 -66.37 5.28
N ILE A 287 -15.82 -66.06 4.06
CA ILE A 287 -15.18 -65.09 3.15
C ILE A 287 -15.09 -63.71 3.82
N PRO A 288 -13.90 -63.07 3.90
CA PRO A 288 -13.71 -61.74 4.45
C PRO A 288 -14.53 -60.68 3.71
N THR A 289 -14.99 -59.66 4.43
CA THR A 289 -15.62 -58.48 3.83
C THR A 289 -14.60 -57.35 3.59
N SER A 290 -14.97 -56.30 2.86
CA SER A 290 -14.09 -55.14 2.66
C SER A 290 -13.66 -54.48 3.98
N VAL A 291 -14.58 -54.43 4.97
CA VAL A 291 -14.29 -53.97 6.34
C VAL A 291 -13.17 -54.79 7.00
N HIS A 292 -13.10 -56.10 6.77
CA HIS A 292 -12.02 -56.94 7.28
C HIS A 292 -10.69 -56.65 6.56
N CYS A 293 -10.72 -56.52 5.23
CA CYS A 293 -9.54 -56.22 4.42
C CYS A 293 -8.91 -54.87 4.82
N PHE A 294 -9.72 -53.82 4.95
CA PHE A 294 -9.26 -52.50 5.42
C PHE A 294 -8.77 -52.51 6.87
N LYS A 295 -9.44 -53.22 7.79
CA LYS A 295 -8.99 -53.39 9.18
C LYS A 295 -7.59 -54.02 9.24
N THR A 296 -7.34 -55.05 8.43
CA THR A 296 -6.04 -55.73 8.40
C THR A 296 -4.96 -54.89 7.73
N LEU A 297 -5.26 -54.11 6.68
CA LEU A 297 -4.28 -53.20 6.08
C LEU A 297 -3.86 -52.10 7.07
N ILE A 298 -4.83 -51.51 7.79
CA ILE A 298 -4.55 -50.57 8.87
C ILE A 298 -3.75 -51.24 10.00
N LYS A 299 -3.99 -52.52 10.32
CA LYS A 299 -3.19 -53.27 11.31
C LYS A 299 -1.74 -53.46 10.86
N VAL A 300 -1.50 -53.71 9.57
CA VAL A 300 -0.14 -53.81 8.99
C VAL A 300 0.56 -52.45 9.03
N LEU A 301 -0.13 -51.35 8.70
CA LEU A 301 0.41 -49.99 8.76
C LEU A 301 0.69 -49.49 10.19
N LYS A 302 -0.12 -49.91 11.18
CA LYS A 302 0.06 -49.58 12.60
C LYS A 302 1.34 -50.11 13.21
N GLY A 303 1.73 -51.33 12.84
CA GLY A 303 2.87 -52.04 13.46
C GLY A 303 4.19 -51.26 13.44
N PRO A 304 4.63 -50.74 12.28
CA PRO A 304 5.88 -49.98 12.16
C PRO A 304 5.86 -48.62 12.85
N ILE A 305 4.70 -47.95 12.94
CA ILE A 305 4.58 -46.63 13.59
C ILE A 305 4.61 -46.75 15.12
N LEU A 306 4.01 -47.82 15.65
CA LEU A 306 3.92 -48.11 17.09
C LEU A 306 5.09 -48.96 17.61
N LEU A 307 6.19 -49.07 16.86
CA LEU A 307 7.37 -49.82 17.29
C LEU A 307 8.15 -49.00 18.34
N PRO A 308 8.32 -49.49 19.59
CA PRO A 308 9.05 -48.73 20.61
C PRO A 308 10.55 -48.63 20.28
N PRO A 309 11.23 -47.51 20.62
CA PRO A 309 12.66 -47.36 20.37
C PRO A 309 13.49 -48.53 20.92
N GLY A 310 14.36 -49.10 20.08
CA GLY A 310 15.24 -50.21 20.44
C GLY A 310 14.61 -51.60 20.48
N GLN A 311 13.31 -51.78 20.16
CA GLN A 311 12.74 -53.12 19.96
C GLN A 311 13.07 -53.67 18.56
N SER A 312 13.23 -54.99 18.47
CA SER A 312 13.39 -55.67 17.18
C SER A 312 12.13 -55.51 16.31
N ILE A 313 12.37 -55.29 15.01
CA ILE A 313 11.30 -55.17 14.01
C ILE A 313 10.49 -56.47 13.99
N LYS A 314 9.18 -56.35 14.19
CA LYS A 314 8.25 -57.49 14.12
C LYS A 314 7.96 -57.83 12.66
N THR A 315 8.50 -58.95 12.21
CA THR A 315 8.28 -59.52 10.88
C THR A 315 6.94 -60.29 10.81
N ILE A 316 6.51 -60.64 9.59
CA ILE A 316 5.33 -61.47 9.36
C ILE A 316 5.71 -62.59 8.38
N ASN A 317 5.44 -63.85 8.71
CA ASN A 317 5.71 -64.96 7.79
C ASN A 317 4.94 -64.80 6.45
N VAL A 318 5.60 -65.01 5.31
CA VAL A 318 5.03 -64.86 3.96
C VAL A 318 3.86 -65.83 3.70
N ASN A 319 3.86 -66.99 4.35
CA ASN A 319 2.81 -68.01 4.22
C ASN A 319 1.66 -67.81 5.22
N ASN A 320 1.51 -66.60 5.79
CA ASN A 320 0.41 -66.29 6.70
C ASN A 320 -0.93 -66.20 5.95
N SER A 321 -1.63 -67.33 5.87
CA SER A 321 -2.92 -67.49 5.17
C SER A 321 -3.99 -66.49 5.64
N SER A 322 -3.93 -66.01 6.88
CA SER A 322 -4.85 -64.99 7.41
C SER A 322 -4.57 -63.58 6.85
N LEU A 323 -3.31 -63.27 6.52
CA LEU A 323 -2.92 -62.04 5.83
C LEU A 323 -3.22 -62.14 4.33
N ASN A 324 -2.70 -63.17 3.68
CA ASN A 324 -2.73 -63.34 2.21
C ASN A 324 -4.16 -63.46 1.66
N SER A 325 -5.07 -64.04 2.44
CA SER A 325 -6.48 -64.15 2.05
C SER A 325 -7.24 -62.82 2.15
N GLN A 326 -6.69 -61.82 2.85
CA GLN A 326 -7.33 -60.52 3.11
C GLN A 326 -6.68 -59.36 2.34
N ILE A 327 -5.37 -59.41 2.06
CA ILE A 327 -4.60 -58.36 1.39
C ILE A 327 -3.75 -58.96 0.27
N ASP A 328 -3.64 -58.28 -0.86
CA ASP A 328 -2.64 -58.61 -1.87
C ASP A 328 -1.22 -58.19 -1.41
N LEU A 329 -0.30 -59.14 -1.34
CA LEU A 329 1.08 -58.89 -0.92
C LEU A 329 1.82 -57.89 -1.85
N GLN A 330 1.41 -57.76 -3.12
CA GLN A 330 1.98 -56.77 -4.05
C GLN A 330 1.79 -55.32 -3.55
N LEU A 331 0.69 -55.03 -2.84
CA LEU A 331 0.47 -53.71 -2.23
C LEU A 331 1.53 -53.39 -1.15
N LEU A 332 1.95 -54.41 -0.40
CA LEU A 332 2.96 -54.26 0.67
C LEU A 332 4.34 -53.93 0.08
N PHE A 333 4.70 -54.55 -1.04
CA PHE A 333 5.97 -54.28 -1.73
C PHE A 333 5.93 -52.93 -2.47
N ASN A 334 4.90 -52.71 -3.30
CA ASN A 334 4.85 -51.59 -4.25
C ASN A 334 4.53 -50.24 -3.60
N LYS A 335 3.69 -50.21 -2.54
CA LYS A 335 3.27 -48.96 -1.87
C LYS A 335 3.75 -48.82 -0.44
N LEU A 336 4.08 -49.91 0.25
CA LEU A 336 4.49 -49.89 1.65
C LEU A 336 5.97 -50.26 1.89
N SER A 337 6.77 -50.46 0.83
CA SER A 337 8.22 -50.67 0.92
C SER A 337 8.66 -51.86 1.79
N PHE A 338 7.80 -52.88 1.96
CA PHE A 338 8.18 -54.12 2.64
C PHE A 338 9.25 -54.88 1.84
N LYS A 339 10.10 -55.62 2.55
CA LYS A 339 11.13 -56.49 1.95
C LYS A 339 10.88 -57.95 2.34
N VAL A 340 11.34 -58.87 1.51
CA VAL A 340 11.31 -60.31 1.81
C VAL A 340 12.72 -60.79 2.16
N SER A 341 12.86 -61.52 3.26
CA SER A 341 14.07 -62.28 3.60
C SER A 341 13.67 -63.56 4.31
N GLU A 342 14.26 -64.71 3.95
CA GLU A 342 14.08 -65.99 4.68
C GLU A 342 12.60 -66.41 4.92
N ASN A 343 11.71 -66.14 3.95
CA ASN A 343 10.25 -66.31 4.03
C ASN A 343 9.53 -65.43 5.07
N GLU A 344 10.14 -64.32 5.48
CA GLU A 344 9.54 -63.29 6.30
C GLU A 344 9.41 -61.95 5.56
N LEU A 345 8.25 -61.30 5.75
CA LEU A 345 7.95 -59.93 5.39
C LEU A 345 8.52 -59.00 6.46
N ILE A 346 9.56 -58.27 6.09
CA ILE A 346 10.19 -57.24 6.92
C ILE A 346 9.55 -55.89 6.56
N PRO A 347 8.80 -55.24 7.47
CA PRO A 347 8.35 -53.87 7.25
C PRO A 347 9.54 -52.90 7.22
N PRO A 348 9.43 -51.76 6.54
CA PRO A 348 10.48 -50.74 6.56
C PRO A 348 10.63 -50.12 7.97
N ASP A 349 11.81 -49.56 8.24
CA ASP A 349 12.00 -48.70 9.41
C ASP A 349 11.32 -47.35 9.18
N VAL A 350 10.20 -47.16 9.89
CA VAL A 350 9.39 -45.93 9.89
C VAL A 350 9.76 -45.01 11.06
N VAL A 351 10.51 -45.50 12.05
CA VAL A 351 10.91 -44.73 13.24
C VAL A 351 12.12 -43.86 12.92
N SER A 352 13.12 -44.42 12.23
CA SER A 352 14.31 -43.70 11.77
C SER A 352 14.10 -42.91 10.47
N ASN A 353 12.92 -43.02 9.83
CA ASN A 353 12.60 -42.34 8.57
C ASN A 353 11.30 -41.50 8.69
N PRO A 354 11.41 -40.22 9.07
CA PRO A 354 10.23 -39.36 9.25
C PRO A 354 9.43 -39.09 7.96
N TYR A 355 10.07 -39.02 6.78
CA TYR A 355 9.35 -38.89 5.52
C TYR A 355 8.42 -40.09 5.26
N LEU A 356 8.93 -41.30 5.49
CA LEU A 356 8.15 -42.52 5.37
C LEU A 356 7.04 -42.58 6.43
N ARG A 357 7.28 -42.07 7.64
CA ARG A 357 6.25 -41.90 8.68
C ARG A 357 5.12 -40.98 8.25
N GLU A 358 5.41 -39.84 7.63
CA GLU A 358 4.36 -38.95 7.12
C GLU A 358 3.54 -39.61 6.00
N SER A 359 4.19 -40.32 5.07
CA SER A 359 3.49 -41.14 4.06
C SER A 359 2.60 -42.22 4.71
N TYR A 360 3.10 -42.92 5.74
CA TYR A 360 2.33 -43.91 6.49
C TYR A 360 1.12 -43.30 7.22
N ILE A 361 1.26 -42.11 7.82
CA ILE A 361 0.14 -41.41 8.46
C ILE A 361 -0.91 -40.99 7.42
N ARG A 362 -0.50 -40.41 6.28
CA ARG A 362 -1.40 -40.08 5.16
C ARG A 362 -2.14 -41.32 4.65
N LYS A 363 -1.41 -42.42 4.37
CA LYS A 363 -1.98 -43.71 3.98
C LYS A 363 -3.04 -44.22 4.96
N ILE A 364 -2.81 -44.11 6.26
CA ILE A 364 -3.82 -44.52 7.27
C ILE A 364 -5.05 -43.60 7.24
N GLN A 365 -4.89 -42.28 7.15
CA GLN A 365 -6.03 -41.36 7.05
C GLN A 365 -6.87 -41.59 5.78
N GLU A 366 -6.20 -41.82 4.64
CA GLU A 366 -6.81 -42.16 3.35
C GLU A 366 -7.61 -43.47 3.43
N ILE A 367 -7.02 -44.54 3.95
CA ILE A 367 -7.71 -45.83 4.11
C ILE A 367 -8.87 -45.72 5.11
N ILE A 368 -8.75 -44.96 6.20
CA ILE A 368 -9.85 -44.73 7.15
C ILE A 368 -11.03 -44.03 6.45
N TYR A 369 -10.77 -43.05 5.57
CA TYR A 369 -11.81 -42.37 4.81
C TYR A 369 -12.46 -43.30 3.76
N ILE A 370 -11.65 -43.97 2.94
CA ILE A 370 -12.12 -44.87 1.87
C ILE A 370 -12.88 -46.08 2.45
N ALA A 371 -12.44 -46.62 3.60
CA ALA A 371 -13.14 -47.70 4.30
C ALA A 371 -14.51 -47.26 4.86
N ARG A 372 -14.75 -45.97 5.12
CA ARG A 372 -16.09 -45.46 5.48
C ARG A 372 -17.06 -45.45 4.28
N ILE A 373 -16.55 -45.20 3.07
CA ILE A 373 -17.33 -45.18 1.82
C ILE A 373 -17.61 -46.62 1.35
N TYR A 374 -16.58 -47.44 1.16
CA TYR A 374 -16.67 -48.75 0.50
C TYR A 374 -16.74 -49.96 1.47
N GLY A 375 -16.86 -49.71 2.78
CA GLY A 375 -17.05 -50.76 3.78
C GLY A 375 -18.45 -51.38 3.69
N THR A 376 -18.52 -52.71 3.55
CA THR A 376 -19.77 -53.49 3.63
C THR A 376 -20.59 -53.16 4.87
N GLN A 377 -21.90 -53.02 4.73
CA GLN A 377 -22.78 -52.73 5.86
C GLN A 377 -23.05 -54.00 6.71
N PRO A 378 -23.14 -53.89 8.06
CA PRO A 378 -22.95 -52.69 8.87
C PRO A 378 -21.47 -52.26 8.95
N ASN A 379 -21.17 -51.02 8.54
CA ASN A 379 -19.80 -50.55 8.43
C ASN A 379 -19.31 -49.87 9.71
N GLU A 380 -18.58 -50.64 10.53
CA GLU A 380 -17.94 -50.17 11.79
C GLU A 380 -17.04 -48.94 11.62
N PHE A 381 -16.46 -48.68 10.44
CA PHE A 381 -15.64 -47.48 10.26
C PHE A 381 -16.42 -46.18 10.48
N ASN A 382 -17.74 -46.19 10.26
CA ASN A 382 -18.61 -45.03 10.49
C ASN A 382 -18.96 -44.81 11.97
N SER A 383 -18.78 -45.80 12.85
CA SER A 383 -18.96 -45.63 14.31
C SER A 383 -17.62 -45.46 15.05
N VAL A 384 -16.52 -45.97 14.51
CA VAL A 384 -15.18 -45.86 15.12
C VAL A 384 -14.47 -44.55 14.74
N TYR A 385 -14.60 -44.07 13.51
CA TYR A 385 -13.81 -42.93 13.01
C TYR A 385 -14.66 -41.75 12.53
N THR A 386 -14.47 -40.59 13.16
CA THR A 386 -15.21 -39.36 12.89
C THR A 386 -14.28 -38.34 12.24
N PHE A 387 -14.68 -37.78 11.10
CA PHE A 387 -14.05 -36.61 10.50
C PHE A 387 -14.83 -35.34 10.84
N SER A 388 -14.15 -34.20 10.89
CA SER A 388 -14.72 -32.87 11.06
C SER A 388 -14.34 -31.96 9.89
N ASP A 389 -15.36 -31.27 9.39
CA ASP A 389 -15.40 -30.32 8.28
C ASP A 389 -15.27 -28.85 8.73
N SER A 390 -15.52 -28.55 10.01
CA SER A 390 -15.54 -27.18 10.56
C SER A 390 -14.17 -26.54 10.74
N LEU A 391 -13.08 -27.27 10.44
CA LEU A 391 -11.68 -26.90 10.72
C LEU A 391 -11.45 -26.39 12.15
N SER A 392 -12.29 -26.80 13.11
CA SER A 392 -12.26 -26.31 14.50
C SER A 392 -10.90 -26.53 15.19
N LEU A 393 -10.18 -27.60 14.85
CA LEU A 393 -8.82 -27.87 15.31
C LEU A 393 -7.81 -26.81 14.83
N VAL A 394 -7.96 -26.33 13.59
CA VAL A 394 -7.10 -25.29 12.99
C VAL A 394 -7.34 -23.96 13.70
N TYR A 395 -8.59 -23.49 13.73
CA TYR A 395 -8.95 -22.21 14.36
C TYR A 395 -8.67 -22.18 15.87
N ARG A 396 -8.69 -23.35 16.55
CA ARG A 396 -8.25 -23.47 17.96
C ARG A 396 -6.73 -23.39 18.12
N THR A 397 -5.94 -23.85 17.13
CA THR A 397 -4.48 -23.84 17.20
C THR A 397 -3.91 -22.46 16.93
N PHE A 398 -4.39 -21.76 15.89
CA PHE A 398 -3.97 -20.38 15.60
C PHE A 398 -4.54 -19.33 16.57
N ASN A 399 -5.63 -19.65 17.28
CA ASN A 399 -6.18 -18.85 18.39
C ASN A 399 -6.52 -17.38 18.04
N GLU A 400 -6.82 -17.08 16.77
CA GLU A 400 -7.24 -15.74 16.32
C GLU A 400 -8.53 -15.26 17.00
N PHE A 401 -8.70 -13.94 17.14
CA PHE A 401 -9.84 -13.32 17.81
C PHE A 401 -11.19 -13.72 17.19
N ASP A 402 -11.26 -13.80 15.86
CA ASP A 402 -12.46 -14.15 15.10
C ASP A 402 -12.68 -15.68 14.92
N LYS A 403 -11.89 -16.53 15.60
CA LYS A 403 -11.96 -18.01 15.48
C LYS A 403 -13.37 -18.59 15.59
N HIS A 404 -14.23 -18.01 16.43
CA HIS A 404 -15.61 -18.48 16.59
C HIS A 404 -16.48 -18.14 15.37
N MET A 405 -16.32 -16.94 14.79
CA MET A 405 -16.97 -16.59 13.52
C MET A 405 -16.47 -17.48 12.38
N CYS A 406 -15.17 -17.75 12.32
CA CYS A 406 -14.58 -18.66 11.34
C CYS A 406 -15.09 -20.10 11.48
N GLN A 407 -15.26 -20.61 12.70
CA GLN A 407 -15.88 -21.93 12.96
C GLN A 407 -17.36 -21.98 12.59
N THR A 408 -18.11 -20.88 12.74
CA THR A 408 -19.55 -20.83 12.44
C THR A 408 -19.84 -20.64 10.96
N PHE A 409 -19.11 -19.77 10.27
CA PHE A 409 -19.40 -19.36 8.88
C PHE A 409 -18.41 -19.93 7.85
N GLY A 410 -17.29 -20.53 8.29
CA GLY A 410 -16.20 -21.01 7.43
C GLY A 410 -16.59 -22.03 6.36
N ARG A 411 -17.56 -22.91 6.61
CA ARG A 411 -18.02 -23.91 5.61
C ARG A 411 -18.97 -23.32 4.56
N GLY A 412 -19.64 -22.21 4.86
CA GLY A 412 -20.83 -21.76 4.13
C GLY A 412 -20.75 -20.38 3.49
N HIS A 413 -19.58 -19.74 3.46
CA HIS A 413 -19.46 -18.37 2.96
C HIS A 413 -19.29 -18.29 1.43
N ASP A 414 -19.99 -17.32 0.84
CA ASP A 414 -19.93 -16.98 -0.58
C ASP A 414 -18.68 -16.19 -1.00
N SER A 415 -17.80 -15.82 -0.07
CA SER A 415 -16.59 -15.01 -0.32
C SER A 415 -15.73 -15.48 -1.50
N ASN A 416 -15.69 -16.79 -1.78
CA ASN A 416 -14.94 -17.38 -2.89
C ASN A 416 -15.61 -17.21 -4.26
N GLN A 417 -16.88 -16.80 -4.31
CA GLN A 417 -17.63 -16.46 -5.53
C GLN A 417 -17.52 -14.96 -5.86
N LEU A 418 -16.84 -14.18 -5.01
CA LEU A 418 -16.77 -12.72 -5.07
C LEU A 418 -15.32 -12.27 -5.31
N PRO A 419 -14.93 -11.89 -6.54
CA PRO A 419 -13.53 -11.51 -6.85
C PRO A 419 -12.99 -10.42 -5.93
N PHE A 420 -13.82 -9.48 -5.52
CA PHE A 420 -13.45 -8.39 -4.62
C PHE A 420 -13.15 -8.84 -3.18
N CYS A 421 -13.74 -9.94 -2.69
CA CYS A 421 -13.39 -10.52 -1.39
C CYS A 421 -12.07 -11.29 -1.46
N ILE A 422 -11.84 -12.02 -2.56
CA ILE A 422 -10.57 -12.71 -2.82
C ILE A 422 -9.44 -11.68 -2.94
N ASN A 423 -9.60 -10.65 -3.78
CA ASN A 423 -8.63 -9.56 -3.99
C ASN A 423 -8.12 -8.93 -2.69
N LEU A 424 -8.99 -8.77 -1.68
CA LEU A 424 -8.68 -8.13 -0.41
C LEU A 424 -8.34 -9.12 0.72
N ASN A 425 -8.27 -10.41 0.42
CA ASN A 425 -7.98 -11.48 1.39
C ASN A 425 -9.00 -11.61 2.54
N ILE A 426 -10.27 -11.25 2.30
CA ILE A 426 -11.34 -11.23 3.32
C ILE A 426 -12.41 -12.31 3.11
N CYS A 427 -13.23 -12.53 4.15
CA CYS A 427 -14.50 -13.25 4.07
C CYS A 427 -15.69 -12.30 4.27
N THR A 428 -16.88 -12.66 3.76
CA THR A 428 -18.09 -11.82 3.82
C THR A 428 -18.63 -11.60 5.24
N PHE A 429 -18.28 -12.46 6.20
CA PHE A 429 -18.64 -12.32 7.63
C PHE A 429 -17.64 -11.48 8.45
N PHE A 430 -16.57 -10.92 7.85
CA PHE A 430 -15.61 -10.06 8.55
C PHE A 430 -16.23 -8.72 8.98
N GLN A 431 -15.72 -8.19 10.10
CA GLN A 431 -16.08 -6.88 10.62
C GLN A 431 -15.33 -5.76 9.89
N ASP A 432 -15.87 -4.54 9.91
CA ASP A 432 -15.35 -3.39 9.16
C ASP A 432 -13.87 -3.10 9.43
N GLU A 433 -13.47 -3.13 10.70
CA GLU A 433 -12.10 -2.89 11.15
C GLU A 433 -11.12 -3.90 10.56
N LEU A 434 -11.50 -5.19 10.53
CA LEU A 434 -10.69 -6.25 9.94
C LEU A 434 -10.64 -6.12 8.41
N ILE A 435 -11.73 -5.73 7.76
CA ILE A 435 -11.77 -5.45 6.32
C ILE A 435 -10.84 -4.28 5.97
N ILE A 436 -10.88 -3.19 6.74
CA ILE A 436 -9.96 -2.04 6.59
C ILE A 436 -8.51 -2.49 6.72
N LYS A 437 -8.19 -3.24 7.78
CA LYS A 437 -6.84 -3.76 8.04
C LYS A 437 -6.32 -4.67 6.92
N CYS A 438 -7.16 -5.59 6.42
CA CYS A 438 -6.82 -6.45 5.29
C CYS A 438 -6.62 -5.67 3.99
N PHE A 439 -7.48 -4.66 3.72
CA PHE A 439 -7.35 -3.76 2.57
C PHE A 439 -6.04 -2.97 2.62
N GLU A 440 -5.71 -2.37 3.76
CA GLU A 440 -4.46 -1.64 3.94
C GLU A 440 -3.23 -2.52 3.75
N ASN A 441 -3.21 -3.71 4.35
CA ASN A 441 -2.07 -4.61 4.24
C ASN A 441 -1.93 -5.18 2.83
N THR A 442 -3.04 -5.43 2.14
CA THR A 442 -3.05 -5.76 0.71
C THR A 442 -2.37 -4.65 -0.11
N ILE A 443 -2.77 -3.37 0.07
CA ILE A 443 -2.15 -2.23 -0.64
C ILE A 443 -0.68 -2.02 -0.25
N LYS A 444 -0.30 -2.23 1.03
CA LYS A 444 1.11 -2.17 1.48
C LYS A 444 1.95 -3.26 0.79
N SER A 445 1.38 -4.44 0.54
CA SER A 445 2.04 -5.55 -0.14
C SER A 445 2.04 -5.49 -1.67
N ASP A 446 1.08 -4.81 -2.28
CA ASP A 446 1.02 -4.60 -3.72
C ASP A 446 0.54 -3.19 -4.08
N PRO A 447 1.43 -2.18 -3.99
CA PRO A 447 1.12 -0.81 -4.38
C PRO A 447 0.77 -0.67 -5.86
N SER A 448 1.27 -1.56 -6.72
CA SER A 448 1.01 -1.53 -8.17
C SER A 448 -0.45 -1.80 -8.52
N ASN A 449 -1.11 -2.71 -7.80
CA ASN A 449 -2.54 -3.01 -7.99
C ASN A 449 -3.47 -2.15 -7.11
N LYS A 450 -2.96 -1.11 -6.43
CA LYS A 450 -3.72 -0.24 -5.50
C LYS A 450 -5.10 0.18 -6.03
N LEU A 451 -5.18 0.60 -7.29
CA LEU A 451 -6.42 1.09 -7.90
C LEU A 451 -7.52 0.00 -8.00
N HIS A 452 -7.12 -1.24 -8.31
CA HIS A 452 -8.03 -2.38 -8.36
C HIS A 452 -8.47 -2.84 -6.96
N TYR A 453 -7.61 -2.68 -5.95
CA TYR A 453 -8.00 -2.89 -4.55
C TYR A 453 -8.97 -1.81 -4.05
N VAL A 454 -8.83 -0.55 -4.47
CA VAL A 454 -9.80 0.51 -4.16
C VAL A 454 -11.17 0.19 -4.76
N ASP A 455 -11.27 -0.24 -6.02
CA ASP A 455 -12.55 -0.66 -6.59
C ASP A 455 -13.10 -1.94 -5.94
N SER A 456 -12.22 -2.87 -5.52
CA SER A 456 -12.63 -4.02 -4.72
C SER A 456 -13.26 -3.59 -3.39
N LEU A 457 -12.71 -2.57 -2.73
CA LEU A 457 -13.27 -2.01 -1.49
C LEU A 457 -14.64 -1.36 -1.72
N LYS A 458 -14.82 -0.61 -2.82
CA LYS A 458 -16.14 -0.08 -3.21
C LYS A 458 -17.16 -1.21 -3.38
N ASN A 459 -16.77 -2.30 -4.03
CA ASN A 459 -17.64 -3.46 -4.25
C ASN A 459 -18.01 -4.17 -2.94
N VAL A 460 -17.08 -4.29 -1.97
CA VAL A 460 -17.40 -4.77 -0.61
C VAL A 460 -18.39 -3.84 0.10
N ILE A 461 -18.20 -2.51 0.02
CA ILE A 461 -19.12 -1.53 0.62
C ILE A 461 -20.52 -1.64 0.00
N ASN A 462 -20.61 -1.74 -1.33
CA ASN A 462 -21.88 -1.87 -2.05
C ASN A 462 -22.60 -3.18 -1.70
N TYR A 463 -21.87 -4.31 -1.72
CA TYR A 463 -22.41 -5.62 -1.32
C TYR A 463 -22.94 -5.60 0.12
N ARG A 464 -22.15 -5.12 1.10
CA ARG A 464 -22.58 -5.10 2.52
C ARG A 464 -23.72 -4.10 2.77
N THR A 465 -23.80 -3.00 2.02
CA THR A 465 -24.94 -2.06 2.06
C THR A 465 -26.25 -2.73 1.61
N ASN A 466 -26.19 -3.67 0.66
CA ASN A 466 -27.36 -4.39 0.17
C ASN A 466 -27.79 -5.55 1.08
N LEU A 467 -26.84 -6.19 1.78
CA LEU A 467 -27.13 -7.32 2.69
C LEU A 467 -27.43 -6.92 4.14
N THR A 468 -26.90 -5.79 4.62
CA THR A 468 -26.95 -5.44 6.05
C THR A 468 -27.24 -3.96 6.30
N SER A 469 -28.17 -3.69 7.22
CA SER A 469 -28.52 -2.32 7.64
C SER A 469 -27.45 -1.63 8.51
N SER A 470 -26.28 -2.24 8.70
CA SER A 470 -25.27 -1.80 9.67
C SER A 470 -23.83 -2.06 9.21
N SER A 471 -23.21 -1.06 8.59
CA SER A 471 -22.12 -0.34 9.28
C SER A 471 -21.71 0.90 8.52
N GLY A 472 -21.59 2.03 9.24
CA GLY A 472 -21.07 3.27 8.69
C GLY A 472 -19.53 3.33 8.61
N LYS A 473 -18.80 2.47 9.31
CA LYS A 473 -17.35 2.63 9.53
C LYS A 473 -16.52 2.44 8.25
N LEU A 474 -16.69 1.33 7.54
CA LEU A 474 -16.01 1.05 6.27
C LEU A 474 -16.31 2.12 5.21
N ARG A 475 -17.56 2.60 5.17
CA ARG A 475 -17.99 3.67 4.26
C ARG A 475 -17.39 5.03 4.67
N ALA A 476 -17.35 5.37 5.96
CA ALA A 476 -16.75 6.61 6.45
C ALA A 476 -15.23 6.65 6.24
N TYR A 477 -14.54 5.52 6.46
CA TYR A 477 -13.12 5.34 6.14
C TYR A 477 -12.84 5.61 4.66
N TYR A 478 -13.58 4.92 3.77
CA TYR A 478 -13.45 5.12 2.32
C TYR A 478 -13.74 6.58 1.92
N THR A 479 -14.85 7.16 2.40
CA THR A 479 -15.22 8.55 2.08
C THR A 479 -14.15 9.55 2.54
N ASN A 480 -13.61 9.40 3.75
CA ASN A 480 -12.61 10.34 4.28
C ASN A 480 -11.30 10.33 3.46
N LEU A 481 -10.80 9.15 3.08
CA LEU A 481 -9.57 9.03 2.29
C LEU A 481 -9.80 9.31 0.79
N SER A 482 -11.01 9.07 0.27
CA SER A 482 -11.39 9.45 -1.08
C SER A 482 -11.56 10.98 -1.22
N GLN A 483 -12.10 11.67 -0.21
CA GLN A 483 -12.17 13.14 -0.16
C GLN A 483 -10.79 13.81 -0.15
N LYS A 484 -9.79 13.23 0.55
CA LYS A 484 -8.38 13.65 0.46
C LYS A 484 -7.74 13.29 -0.90
N GLY A 485 -8.41 12.43 -1.69
CA GLY A 485 -7.89 11.87 -2.93
C GLY A 485 -6.66 11.00 -2.71
N GLU A 486 -6.66 10.21 -1.63
CA GLU A 486 -5.67 9.16 -1.35
C GLU A 486 -6.13 7.80 -1.91
N LEU A 487 -7.44 7.56 -1.94
CA LEU A 487 -8.08 6.40 -2.56
C LEU A 487 -8.78 6.84 -3.86
N ILE A 488 -8.22 6.42 -4.98
CA ILE A 488 -8.75 6.57 -6.34
C ILE A 488 -8.84 5.16 -6.93
N GLY A 489 -9.99 4.80 -7.50
CA GLY A 489 -10.20 3.51 -8.15
C GLY A 489 -9.74 3.48 -9.60
N PHE A 490 -9.58 2.28 -10.16
CA PHE A 490 -9.25 2.12 -11.58
C PHE A 490 -10.41 2.62 -12.45
N SER A 491 -11.63 2.31 -12.05
CA SER A 491 -12.87 2.77 -12.66
C SER A 491 -12.99 4.30 -12.66
N ASP A 492 -12.52 4.98 -11.60
CA ASP A 492 -12.53 6.46 -11.54
C ASP A 492 -11.53 7.05 -12.55
N TYR A 493 -10.37 6.40 -12.71
CA TYR A 493 -9.32 6.79 -13.65
C TYR A 493 -9.75 6.58 -15.11
N GLU A 494 -10.39 5.46 -15.44
CA GLU A 494 -10.97 5.24 -16.77
C GLU A 494 -12.11 6.23 -17.07
N ILE A 495 -12.99 6.50 -16.11
CA ILE A 495 -14.04 7.53 -16.25
C ILE A 495 -13.42 8.91 -16.49
N ALA A 496 -12.35 9.27 -15.78
CA ALA A 496 -11.66 10.54 -15.95
C ALA A 496 -11.01 10.69 -17.33
N LEU A 497 -10.33 9.65 -17.84
CA LEU A 497 -9.77 9.66 -19.19
C LEU A 497 -10.86 9.74 -20.27
N LYS A 498 -11.90 8.91 -20.14
CA LYS A 498 -13.04 8.89 -21.08
C LYS A 498 -13.79 10.22 -21.12
N ALA A 499 -13.94 10.91 -19.99
CA ALA A 499 -14.56 12.24 -19.92
C ALA A 499 -13.69 13.37 -20.50
N LEU A 500 -12.38 13.15 -20.70
CA LEU A 500 -11.52 14.00 -21.53
C LEU A 500 -11.48 13.58 -23.01
N GLY A 501 -12.32 12.62 -23.43
CA GLY A 501 -12.36 12.10 -24.79
C GLY A 501 -11.26 11.08 -25.13
N ILE A 502 -10.56 10.56 -24.11
CA ILE A 502 -9.44 9.62 -24.27
C ILE A 502 -9.97 8.19 -24.10
N GLU A 503 -10.05 7.41 -25.18
CA GLU A 503 -10.46 6.01 -25.12
C GLU A 503 -9.31 5.11 -24.65
N THR A 504 -9.48 4.44 -23.51
CA THR A 504 -8.53 3.45 -22.99
C THR A 504 -8.88 2.04 -23.47
N GLY A 505 -8.13 1.55 -24.45
CA GLY A 505 -7.95 0.11 -24.63
C GLY A 505 -7.08 -0.47 -23.50
N ALA A 506 -7.39 -1.68 -23.03
CA ALA A 506 -6.69 -2.31 -21.90
C ALA A 506 -5.18 -2.58 -22.13
N ALA A 507 -4.68 -2.39 -23.36
CA ALA A 507 -3.27 -2.50 -23.73
C ALA A 507 -2.55 -1.15 -23.97
N ASP A 508 -3.28 -0.03 -23.99
CA ASP A 508 -2.77 1.28 -24.47
C ASP A 508 -2.71 2.38 -23.39
N SER A 509 -3.22 2.14 -22.19
CA SER A 509 -3.22 3.12 -21.08
C SER A 509 -1.82 3.65 -20.71
N ASN A 510 -0.78 2.83 -20.88
CA ASN A 510 0.63 3.18 -20.67
C ASN A 510 1.33 3.77 -21.92
N ARG A 511 0.64 3.92 -23.06
CA ARG A 511 1.16 4.54 -24.30
C ARG A 511 0.67 5.97 -24.51
N ILE A 512 -0.40 6.37 -23.83
CA ILE A 512 -0.93 7.74 -23.89
C ILE A 512 0.09 8.65 -23.20
N ASP A 513 0.60 9.63 -23.94
CA ASP A 513 1.57 10.62 -23.45
C ASP A 513 0.89 11.68 -22.55
N ASP A 514 1.62 12.19 -21.57
CA ASP A 514 1.12 13.19 -20.63
C ASP A 514 0.82 14.53 -21.32
N ASP A 515 1.62 14.93 -22.30
CA ASP A 515 1.37 16.13 -23.10
C ASP A 515 0.11 15.99 -23.97
N PHE A 516 -0.24 14.78 -24.41
CA PHE A 516 -1.52 14.51 -25.08
C PHE A 516 -2.70 14.63 -24.11
N ILE A 517 -2.58 14.13 -22.88
CA ILE A 517 -3.61 14.29 -21.83
C ILE A 517 -3.83 15.78 -21.52
N ILE A 518 -2.74 16.56 -21.41
CA ILE A 518 -2.78 18.02 -21.21
C ILE A 518 -3.44 18.72 -22.40
N ALA A 519 -3.14 18.32 -23.64
CA ALA A 519 -3.75 18.88 -24.84
C ALA A 519 -5.25 18.58 -24.95
N MET A 520 -5.68 17.36 -24.60
CA MET A 520 -7.10 16.99 -24.57
C MET A 520 -7.83 17.77 -23.47
N TYR A 521 -7.31 17.80 -22.24
CA TYR A 521 -7.83 18.66 -21.16
C TYR A 521 -7.99 20.12 -21.60
N THR A 522 -6.95 20.68 -22.22
CA THR A 522 -6.92 22.06 -22.71
C THR A 522 -7.98 22.30 -23.79
N THR A 523 -8.32 21.28 -24.57
CA THR A 523 -9.38 21.34 -25.58
C THR A 523 -10.77 21.25 -24.92
N SER A 524 -10.95 20.35 -23.96
CA SER A 524 -12.22 20.18 -23.22
C SER A 524 -12.65 21.47 -22.51
N TYR A 525 -11.79 22.09 -21.70
CA TYR A 525 -12.18 23.30 -20.96
C TYR A 525 -12.29 24.55 -21.85
N LYS A 526 -11.62 24.61 -23.00
CA LYS A 526 -11.80 25.71 -23.96
C LYS A 526 -13.15 25.62 -24.70
N ASN A 527 -13.61 24.40 -24.97
CA ASN A 527 -14.92 24.16 -25.58
C ASN A 527 -16.07 24.38 -24.57
N ASP A 528 -15.87 24.08 -23.29
CA ASP A 528 -16.81 24.42 -22.22
C ASP A 528 -16.09 25.01 -20.97
N PRO A 529 -15.88 26.35 -20.95
CA PRO A 529 -15.25 27.03 -19.82
C PRO A 529 -16.04 26.98 -18.51
N LYS A 530 -17.35 26.69 -18.56
CA LYS A 530 -18.19 26.60 -17.34
C LYS A 530 -17.86 25.36 -16.53
N ASN A 531 -17.48 24.27 -17.20
CA ASN A 531 -17.08 23.02 -16.57
C ASN A 531 -15.57 22.89 -16.29
N TYR A 532 -14.82 24.00 -16.32
CA TYR A 532 -13.39 24.05 -16.00
C TYR A 532 -13.03 23.30 -14.69
N ALA A 533 -13.78 23.53 -13.62
CA ALA A 533 -13.51 22.91 -12.31
C ALA A 533 -13.69 21.37 -12.35
N TYR A 534 -14.66 20.88 -13.11
CA TYR A 534 -14.84 19.45 -13.37
C TYR A 534 -13.62 18.88 -14.11
N PHE A 535 -13.25 19.47 -15.25
CA PHE A 535 -12.10 19.00 -16.04
C PHE A 535 -10.77 19.10 -15.26
N ASN A 536 -10.56 20.14 -14.46
CA ASN A 536 -9.31 20.32 -13.69
C ASN A 536 -9.21 19.24 -12.58
N ASN A 537 -10.34 18.83 -11.99
CA ASN A 537 -10.41 17.70 -11.07
C ASN A 537 -10.13 16.35 -11.76
N LEU A 538 -10.57 16.17 -13.01
CA LEU A 538 -10.18 14.99 -13.80
C LEU A 538 -8.67 14.95 -14.03
N LEU A 539 -8.07 16.06 -14.49
CA LEU A 539 -6.62 16.13 -14.74
C LEU A 539 -5.80 15.92 -13.46
N ARG A 540 -6.23 16.47 -12.31
CA ARG A 540 -5.64 16.19 -10.99
C ARG A 540 -5.73 14.72 -10.60
N THR A 541 -6.86 14.07 -10.89
CA THR A 541 -7.06 12.64 -10.61
C THR A 541 -6.11 11.79 -11.45
N ILE A 542 -5.99 12.08 -12.75
CA ILE A 542 -5.07 11.42 -13.67
C ILE A 542 -3.61 11.66 -13.28
N GLY A 543 -3.23 12.90 -12.97
CA GLY A 543 -1.88 13.28 -12.53
C GLY A 543 -1.47 12.66 -11.19
N LYS A 544 -2.41 12.48 -10.25
CA LYS A 544 -2.21 11.71 -9.01
C LYS A 544 -2.00 10.22 -9.29
N VAL A 545 -2.83 9.61 -10.14
CA VAL A 545 -2.75 8.17 -10.47
C VAL A 545 -1.44 7.82 -11.19
N ARG A 546 -1.06 8.62 -12.20
CA ARG A 546 0.17 8.41 -12.97
C ARG A 546 1.45 8.86 -12.25
N ASN A 547 1.31 9.51 -11.08
CA ASN A 547 2.40 10.22 -10.38
C ASN A 547 3.21 11.14 -11.32
N SER A 548 2.52 11.81 -12.24
CA SER A 548 3.12 12.49 -13.39
C SER A 548 3.68 13.86 -13.01
N GLU A 549 5.00 14.06 -13.14
CA GLU A 549 5.63 15.36 -12.89
C GLU A 549 5.26 16.41 -13.95
N THR A 550 5.01 16.01 -15.20
CA THR A 550 4.59 16.89 -16.29
C THR A 550 3.16 17.42 -16.07
N ILE A 551 2.20 16.55 -15.75
CA ILE A 551 0.81 16.96 -15.43
C ILE A 551 0.79 17.82 -14.16
N ASN A 552 1.51 17.41 -13.10
CA ASN A 552 1.58 18.23 -11.88
C ASN A 552 2.36 19.55 -12.09
N GLY A 553 3.33 19.59 -13.00
CA GLY A 553 4.04 20.81 -13.41
C GLY A 553 3.18 21.76 -14.22
N PHE A 554 2.37 21.24 -15.14
CA PHE A 554 1.35 21.99 -15.88
C PHE A 554 0.30 22.58 -14.92
N LEU A 555 -0.30 21.76 -14.05
CA LEU A 555 -1.28 22.19 -13.05
C LEU A 555 -0.74 23.27 -12.10
N LYS A 556 0.58 23.32 -11.83
CA LYS A 556 1.22 24.42 -11.08
C LYS A 556 1.39 25.71 -11.90
N LYS A 557 1.67 25.60 -13.21
CA LYS A 557 1.92 26.73 -14.13
C LYS A 557 0.64 27.38 -14.69
N GLU A 558 -0.43 26.61 -14.78
CA GLU A 558 -1.73 26.98 -15.33
C GLU A 558 -2.34 28.23 -14.66
N ILE A 559 -2.74 29.20 -15.50
CA ILE A 559 -3.60 30.34 -15.16
C ILE A 559 -5.06 29.91 -15.31
N ILE A 560 -5.93 30.24 -14.35
CA ILE A 560 -7.35 29.86 -14.42
C ILE A 560 -8.15 30.88 -15.24
N PRO A 561 -9.28 30.50 -15.89
CA PRO A 561 -10.09 31.43 -16.65
C PRO A 561 -10.52 32.68 -15.86
N LEU A 562 -10.36 33.87 -16.44
CA LEU A 562 -10.58 35.15 -15.77
C LEU A 562 -11.97 35.28 -15.12
N ASN A 563 -13.01 34.79 -15.80
CA ASN A 563 -14.37 34.84 -15.25
C ASN A 563 -14.47 34.06 -13.93
N LEU A 564 -13.89 32.85 -13.86
CA LEU A 564 -13.88 32.04 -12.65
C LEU A 564 -13.02 32.66 -11.55
N ALA A 565 -11.98 33.42 -11.92
CA ALA A 565 -11.17 34.16 -10.95
C ALA A 565 -11.90 35.39 -10.38
N ILE A 566 -12.72 36.06 -11.19
CA ILE A 566 -13.59 37.18 -10.78
C ILE A 566 -14.73 36.67 -9.90
N ASP A 567 -15.41 35.60 -10.33
CA ASP A 567 -16.45 34.90 -9.56
C ASP A 567 -15.91 34.41 -8.21
N GLU A 568 -14.73 33.77 -8.19
CA GLU A 568 -14.09 33.29 -6.96
C GLU A 568 -13.68 34.42 -6.01
N LEU A 569 -13.33 35.61 -6.52
CA LEU A 569 -12.99 36.75 -5.67
C LEU A 569 -14.21 37.61 -5.27
N ASN A 570 -15.40 37.32 -5.79
CA ASN A 570 -16.62 38.14 -5.63
C ASN A 570 -16.41 39.62 -6.03
N ILE A 571 -15.63 39.88 -7.09
CA ILE A 571 -15.34 41.24 -7.60
C ILE A 571 -16.04 41.49 -8.94
N GLU A 572 -15.93 42.71 -9.46
CA GLU A 572 -16.24 43.04 -10.86
C GLU A 572 -14.95 43.17 -11.68
N GLU A 573 -15.04 43.02 -13.00
CA GLU A 573 -13.88 43.17 -13.91
C GLU A 573 -13.19 44.54 -13.77
N LEU A 574 -13.95 45.58 -13.42
CA LEU A 574 -13.52 46.96 -13.23
C LEU A 574 -13.08 47.33 -11.80
N THR A 575 -13.21 46.43 -10.81
CA THR A 575 -12.87 46.72 -9.40
C THR A 575 -11.40 47.10 -9.23
N GLU A 576 -11.09 48.21 -8.56
CA GLU A 576 -9.71 48.72 -8.39
C GLU A 576 -8.78 47.71 -7.68
N ASP A 577 -7.49 47.67 -8.06
CA ASP A 577 -6.54 46.64 -7.60
C ASP A 577 -6.34 46.61 -6.06
N GLU A 578 -6.42 47.75 -5.37
CA GLU A 578 -6.36 47.80 -3.89
C GLU A 578 -7.59 47.12 -3.24
N VAL A 579 -8.76 47.29 -3.86
CA VAL A 579 -10.01 46.62 -3.44
C VAL A 579 -9.96 45.12 -3.76
N VAL A 580 -9.33 44.71 -4.86
CA VAL A 580 -9.08 43.29 -5.18
C VAL A 580 -8.18 42.61 -4.14
N ILE A 581 -7.13 43.29 -3.66
CA ILE A 581 -6.31 42.77 -2.54
C ILE A 581 -7.17 42.61 -1.29
N THR A 582 -7.98 43.62 -0.95
CA THR A 582 -8.85 43.59 0.24
C THR A 582 -9.89 42.46 0.18
N ALA A 583 -10.52 42.25 -0.99
CA ALA A 583 -11.48 41.16 -1.21
C ALA A 583 -10.82 39.77 -1.11
N TYR A 584 -9.62 39.63 -1.67
CA TYR A 584 -8.81 38.41 -1.54
C TYR A 584 -8.40 38.15 -0.08
N GLU A 585 -7.91 39.15 0.66
CA GLU A 585 -7.49 38.98 2.06
C GLU A 585 -8.69 38.61 2.96
N PHE A 586 -9.85 39.25 2.78
CA PHE A 586 -11.07 38.88 3.49
C PHE A 586 -11.51 37.43 3.19
N LYS A 587 -11.58 37.04 1.91
CA LYS A 587 -11.98 35.68 1.55
C LYS A 587 -10.93 34.63 1.95
N MET A 588 -9.65 35.00 2.06
CA MET A 588 -8.60 34.13 2.58
C MET A 588 -8.87 33.77 4.05
N ASP A 589 -9.20 34.74 4.91
CA ASP A 589 -9.51 34.50 6.32
C ASP A 589 -10.78 33.64 6.50
N ASP A 590 -11.84 33.90 5.74
CA ASP A 590 -13.05 33.05 5.71
C ASP A 590 -12.74 31.61 5.28
N THR A 591 -11.93 31.45 4.22
CA THR A 591 -11.58 30.13 3.66
C THR A 591 -10.63 29.36 4.58
N LEU A 592 -9.69 30.04 5.25
CA LEU A 592 -8.83 29.44 6.27
C LEU A 592 -9.64 29.00 7.48
N THR A 593 -10.54 29.84 7.98
CA THR A 593 -11.42 29.52 9.12
C THR A 593 -12.27 28.29 8.80
N SER A 594 -12.86 28.24 7.59
CA SER A 594 -13.68 27.12 7.12
C SER A 594 -12.89 25.81 6.96
N ASN A 595 -11.60 25.89 6.61
CA ASN A 595 -10.72 24.73 6.40
C ASN A 595 -9.79 24.42 7.59
N GLY A 596 -10.11 24.91 8.79
CA GLY A 596 -9.33 24.63 10.00
C GLY A 596 -7.88 25.12 9.94
N PHE A 597 -7.65 26.26 9.29
CA PHE A 597 -6.35 26.91 9.04
C PHE A 597 -5.36 26.10 8.18
N ASN A 598 -5.84 25.12 7.40
CA ASN A 598 -5.01 24.39 6.45
C ASN A 598 -4.67 25.24 5.20
N THR A 599 -3.51 25.91 5.23
CA THR A 599 -2.99 26.73 4.12
C THR A 599 -2.68 25.94 2.83
N ASN A 600 -2.64 24.61 2.88
CA ASN A 600 -2.39 23.73 1.73
C ASN A 600 -3.66 23.09 1.16
N SER A 601 -4.85 23.59 1.51
CA SER A 601 -6.12 23.08 0.96
C SER A 601 -6.24 23.38 -0.56
N ASN A 602 -7.11 22.63 -1.26
CA ASN A 602 -7.34 22.87 -2.70
C ASN A 602 -8.02 24.22 -2.94
N GLU A 603 -8.89 24.61 -2.01
CA GLU A 603 -9.69 25.83 -1.97
C GLU A 603 -8.77 27.05 -1.81
N ILE A 604 -7.86 27.01 -0.81
CA ILE A 604 -6.81 28.02 -0.62
C ILE A 604 -5.89 28.10 -1.85
N THR A 605 -5.51 26.95 -2.42
CA THR A 605 -4.70 26.89 -3.66
C THR A 605 -5.42 27.50 -4.87
N PHE A 606 -6.75 27.36 -4.95
CA PHE A 606 -7.59 27.91 -6.00
C PHE A 606 -7.80 29.41 -5.85
N LEU A 607 -8.11 29.90 -4.64
CA LEU A 607 -8.22 31.32 -4.31
C LEU A 607 -6.92 32.09 -4.61
N ASN A 608 -5.78 31.50 -4.25
CA ASN A 608 -4.46 32.02 -4.63
C ASN A 608 -4.30 32.14 -6.17
N LYS A 609 -4.68 31.09 -6.92
CA LYS A 609 -4.67 31.10 -8.39
C LYS A 609 -5.65 32.11 -8.99
N ALA A 610 -6.78 32.40 -8.34
CA ALA A 610 -7.72 33.43 -8.78
C ALA A 610 -7.06 34.82 -8.74
N LEU A 611 -6.43 35.20 -7.62
CA LEU A 611 -5.66 36.45 -7.52
C LEU A 611 -4.56 36.54 -8.58
N LEU A 612 -3.79 35.46 -8.79
CA LEU A 612 -2.78 35.40 -9.86
C LEU A 612 -3.38 35.59 -11.25
N SER A 613 -4.57 35.05 -11.52
CA SER A 613 -5.18 35.12 -12.85
C SER A 613 -5.73 36.52 -13.14
N VAL A 614 -6.33 37.18 -12.15
CA VAL A 614 -6.69 38.61 -12.26
C VAL A 614 -5.44 39.48 -12.45
N ALA A 615 -4.37 39.26 -11.67
CA ALA A 615 -3.10 39.97 -11.81
C ALA A 615 -2.46 39.78 -13.21
N PHE A 616 -2.49 38.55 -13.73
CA PHE A 616 -1.98 38.16 -15.04
C PHE A 616 -2.75 38.86 -16.17
N HIS A 617 -4.08 38.72 -16.20
CA HIS A 617 -4.92 39.27 -17.27
C HIS A 617 -4.95 40.81 -17.27
N ARG A 618 -5.00 41.45 -16.09
CA ARG A 618 -4.89 42.92 -15.99
C ARG A 618 -3.49 43.46 -16.27
N LYS A 619 -2.48 42.60 -16.34
CA LYS A 619 -1.04 42.96 -16.38
C LYS A 619 -0.65 43.90 -15.22
N SER A 620 -1.30 43.77 -14.06
CA SER A 620 -1.20 44.71 -12.94
C SER A 620 0.17 44.66 -12.25
N TYR A 621 0.79 45.82 -12.04
CA TYR A 621 2.02 45.92 -11.25
C TYR A 621 1.77 45.69 -9.76
N LEU A 622 0.68 46.22 -9.21
CA LEU A 622 0.37 46.15 -7.78
C LEU A 622 0.02 44.73 -7.35
N LEU A 623 -0.88 44.06 -8.08
CA LEU A 623 -1.30 42.68 -7.77
C LEU A 623 -0.14 41.70 -7.98
N MET A 624 0.63 41.83 -9.07
CA MET A 624 1.81 40.99 -9.28
C MET A 624 2.88 41.21 -8.21
N ASN A 625 3.12 42.45 -7.78
CA ASN A 625 4.04 42.75 -6.69
C ASN A 625 3.57 42.16 -5.34
N TYR A 626 2.28 42.23 -5.04
CA TYR A 626 1.69 41.60 -3.86
C TYR A 626 1.97 40.09 -3.85
N ILE A 627 1.67 39.39 -4.95
CA ILE A 627 1.94 37.96 -5.13
C ILE A 627 3.44 37.65 -5.01
N GLU A 628 4.28 38.45 -5.66
CA GLU A 628 5.75 38.32 -5.67
C GLU A 628 6.45 38.54 -4.33
N VAL A 629 5.73 39.07 -3.33
CA VAL A 629 6.20 39.31 -1.95
C VAL A 629 5.51 38.37 -0.96
N LYS A 630 4.20 38.13 -1.09
CA LYS A 630 3.38 37.36 -0.15
C LYS A 630 3.22 35.88 -0.52
N LEU A 631 3.19 35.57 -1.83
CA LEU A 631 2.79 34.27 -2.38
C LEU A 631 3.77 33.75 -3.46
N PRO A 632 5.10 33.81 -3.27
CA PRO A 632 6.07 33.53 -4.35
C PRO A 632 5.91 32.12 -4.97
N ASN A 633 5.39 31.16 -4.20
CA ASN A 633 5.22 29.77 -4.62
C ASN A 633 4.20 29.57 -5.76
N ILE A 634 3.24 30.50 -5.94
CA ILE A 634 2.13 30.30 -6.88
C ILE A 634 2.43 30.78 -8.30
N LEU A 635 3.53 31.54 -8.49
CA LEU A 635 3.91 32.12 -9.78
C LEU A 635 4.18 31.04 -10.85
N GLY A 636 4.59 29.83 -10.47
CA GLY A 636 4.82 28.71 -11.40
C GLY A 636 6.07 28.85 -12.31
N VAL A 637 6.81 29.95 -12.24
CA VAL A 637 8.04 30.18 -13.03
C VAL A 637 9.15 29.27 -12.52
N GLY A 638 9.31 28.12 -13.17
CA GLY A 638 10.23 27.03 -12.76
C GLY A 638 11.70 27.23 -13.12
N THR A 639 12.09 28.40 -13.63
CA THR A 639 13.43 28.69 -14.15
C THR A 639 14.06 29.89 -13.45
N HIS A 640 15.23 29.70 -12.85
CA HIS A 640 16.09 30.79 -12.43
C HIS A 640 16.85 31.34 -13.64
N TYR A 641 16.30 32.36 -14.29
CA TYR A 641 16.98 33.11 -15.35
C TYR A 641 18.27 33.74 -14.80
N SER A 642 19.38 33.54 -15.51
CA SER A 642 20.65 34.23 -15.27
C SER A 642 20.54 35.71 -15.64
N PHE A 643 21.56 36.51 -15.31
CA PHE A 643 21.61 37.91 -15.72
C PHE A 643 21.63 38.08 -17.25
N ALA A 644 22.29 37.17 -17.98
CA ALA A 644 22.36 37.21 -19.44
C ALA A 644 21.00 36.86 -20.07
N ASP A 645 20.42 35.72 -19.70
CA ASP A 645 19.11 35.27 -20.19
C ASP A 645 18.02 36.31 -19.87
N SER A 646 18.10 36.94 -18.69
CA SER A 646 17.16 38.00 -18.30
C SER A 646 17.24 39.23 -19.21
N LEU A 647 18.45 39.60 -19.67
CA LEU A 647 18.65 40.72 -20.60
C LEU A 647 18.14 40.35 -22.00
N GLU A 648 18.41 39.14 -22.49
CA GLU A 648 17.89 38.62 -23.76
C GLU A 648 16.35 38.57 -23.76
N VAL A 649 15.74 38.06 -22.68
CA VAL A 649 14.27 38.02 -22.52
C VAL A 649 13.64 39.42 -22.49
N ILE A 650 14.38 40.48 -22.13
CA ILE A 650 13.91 41.88 -22.22
C ILE A 650 14.38 42.60 -23.51
N ASP A 651 15.25 41.98 -24.33
CA ASP A 651 15.88 42.57 -25.54
C ASP A 651 16.87 43.73 -25.24
N CYS A 652 17.60 43.62 -24.13
CA CYS A 652 18.53 44.64 -23.62
C CYS A 652 19.99 44.26 -23.82
N GLU A 653 20.84 45.23 -24.19
CA GLU A 653 22.29 45.05 -24.15
C GLU A 653 22.80 45.06 -22.69
N LEU A 654 23.97 44.46 -22.45
CA LEU A 654 24.68 44.52 -21.16
C LEU A 654 24.91 45.97 -20.69
N THR A 655 25.14 46.86 -21.65
CA THR A 655 25.37 48.31 -21.55
C THR A 655 24.10 49.14 -21.36
N ALA A 656 22.90 48.57 -21.55
CA ALA A 656 21.64 49.30 -21.47
C ALA A 656 21.46 49.97 -20.11
N ASN A 657 20.99 51.22 -20.06
CA ASN A 657 20.71 51.89 -18.80
C ASN A 657 19.34 51.50 -18.23
N ASP A 658 19.08 51.80 -16.96
CA ASP A 658 17.85 51.34 -16.29
C ASP A 658 16.56 51.93 -16.90
N PHE A 659 16.61 53.12 -17.52
CA PHE A 659 15.47 53.69 -18.25
C PHE A 659 15.20 52.95 -19.56
N GLU A 660 16.25 52.59 -20.31
CA GLU A 660 16.13 51.77 -21.52
C GLU A 660 15.53 50.40 -21.19
N ILE A 661 15.97 49.76 -20.10
CA ILE A 661 15.44 48.48 -19.61
C ILE A 661 13.96 48.61 -19.24
N ILE A 662 13.56 49.69 -18.56
CA ILE A 662 12.15 49.98 -18.27
C ILE A 662 11.34 50.16 -19.56
N THR A 663 11.82 50.96 -20.51
CA THR A 663 11.14 51.19 -21.80
C THR A 663 10.99 49.89 -22.60
N LYS A 664 12.04 49.07 -22.71
CA LYS A 664 11.98 47.77 -23.41
C LYS A 664 11.06 46.77 -22.71
N PHE A 665 11.09 46.70 -21.38
CA PHE A 665 10.13 45.92 -20.59
C PHE A 665 8.68 46.38 -20.84
N GLN A 666 8.39 47.69 -20.79
CA GLN A 666 7.06 48.24 -21.04
C GLN A 666 6.57 47.93 -22.46
N ASN A 667 7.44 48.08 -23.47
CA ASN A 667 7.14 47.74 -24.86
C ASN A 667 6.83 46.24 -25.03
N LYS A 668 7.58 45.34 -24.40
CA LYS A 668 7.27 43.90 -24.38
C LYS A 668 5.99 43.58 -23.61
N LEU A 669 5.68 44.29 -22.52
CA LEU A 669 4.47 44.10 -21.73
C LEU A 669 3.19 44.53 -22.48
N MET A 670 3.24 45.65 -23.22
CA MET A 670 2.14 46.08 -24.09
C MET A 670 1.93 45.09 -25.23
N ASN A 671 3.00 44.74 -25.95
CA ASN A 671 2.97 43.82 -27.10
C ASN A 671 2.93 42.32 -26.72
N LEU A 672 2.72 42.00 -25.44
CA LEU A 672 2.64 40.63 -24.95
C LEU A 672 1.38 39.94 -25.52
N THR A 673 1.59 38.99 -26.43
CA THR A 673 0.56 38.12 -27.01
C THR A 673 0.10 37.06 -26.00
N ASP A 674 -0.98 36.33 -26.32
CA ASP A 674 -1.52 35.24 -25.47
C ASP A 674 -0.50 34.10 -25.18
N ALA A 675 0.58 34.02 -25.97
CA ALA A 675 1.67 33.07 -25.76
C ALA A 675 2.82 33.61 -24.88
N GLY A 676 2.79 34.90 -24.51
CA GLY A 676 3.81 35.54 -23.68
C GLY A 676 3.42 35.56 -22.20
N ASP A 677 4.35 35.17 -21.33
CA ASP A 677 4.10 35.09 -19.88
C ASP A 677 4.66 36.32 -19.14
N ILE A 678 3.77 37.14 -18.58
CA ILE A 678 4.12 38.32 -17.75
C ILE A 678 4.98 37.93 -16.54
N ARG A 679 4.78 36.72 -15.98
CA ARG A 679 5.49 36.23 -14.79
C ARG A 679 6.96 36.00 -15.12
N VAL A 680 7.26 35.48 -16.31
CA VAL A 680 8.62 35.35 -16.84
C VAL A 680 9.26 36.72 -17.07
N LEU A 681 8.55 37.63 -17.73
CA LEU A 681 9.07 38.98 -18.04
C LEU A 681 9.41 39.76 -16.75
N ARG A 682 8.52 39.71 -15.73
CA ARG A 682 8.74 40.32 -14.42
C ARG A 682 9.87 39.65 -13.63
N GLN A 683 9.96 38.31 -13.66
CA GLN A 683 11.04 37.59 -13.01
C GLN A 683 12.43 37.94 -13.60
N CYS A 684 12.54 38.12 -14.92
CA CYS A 684 13.77 38.57 -15.57
C CYS A 684 14.16 40.00 -15.13
N LEU A 685 13.19 40.92 -15.08
CA LEU A 685 13.43 42.28 -14.60
C LEU A 685 13.85 42.28 -13.11
N LYS A 686 13.30 41.37 -12.30
CA LYS A 686 13.62 41.19 -10.88
C LYS A 686 15.04 40.64 -10.67
N THR A 687 15.51 39.73 -11.53
CA THR A 687 16.92 39.31 -11.58
C THR A 687 17.84 40.49 -11.91
N ILE A 688 17.56 41.26 -12.97
CA ILE A 688 18.37 42.41 -13.38
C ILE A 688 18.43 43.48 -12.30
N ALA A 689 17.30 43.82 -11.68
CA ALA A 689 17.21 44.78 -10.58
C ALA A 689 18.07 44.35 -9.38
N LYS A 690 18.08 43.05 -9.04
CA LYS A 690 18.87 42.48 -7.95
C LYS A 690 20.38 42.52 -8.24
N GLU A 691 20.81 42.06 -9.42
CA GLU A 691 22.21 42.03 -9.82
C GLU A 691 22.81 43.44 -9.90
N ARG A 692 22.11 44.37 -10.55
CA ARG A 692 22.50 45.79 -10.62
C ARG A 692 22.34 46.55 -9.30
N LYS A 693 21.67 45.94 -8.31
CA LYS A 693 21.25 46.57 -7.03
C LYS A 693 20.45 47.86 -7.26
N SER A 694 19.69 47.92 -8.35
CA SER A 694 18.98 49.13 -8.77
C SER A 694 17.69 49.31 -7.98
N LYS A 695 17.64 50.40 -7.22
CA LYS A 695 16.42 50.86 -6.55
C LYS A 695 15.37 51.33 -7.56
N ILE A 696 15.78 51.92 -8.69
CA ILE A 696 14.87 52.42 -9.74
C ILE A 696 14.10 51.25 -10.35
N LEU A 697 14.81 50.20 -10.81
CA LEU A 697 14.16 49.00 -11.37
C LEU A 697 13.29 48.27 -10.34
N SER A 698 13.69 48.25 -9.06
CA SER A 698 12.94 47.63 -7.98
C SER A 698 11.64 48.40 -7.65
N SER A 699 11.69 49.73 -7.56
CA SER A 699 10.52 50.59 -7.30
C SER A 699 9.54 50.58 -8.48
N PHE A 700 10.07 50.56 -9.71
CA PHE A 700 9.29 50.40 -10.93
C PHE A 700 8.56 49.05 -11.00
N LEU A 701 9.22 47.94 -10.63
CA LEU A 701 8.57 46.62 -10.55
C LEU A 701 7.37 46.59 -9.60
N ALA A 702 7.45 47.33 -8.50
CA ALA A 702 6.40 47.38 -7.48
C ALA A 702 5.22 48.29 -7.86
N THR A 703 5.47 49.41 -8.55
CA THR A 703 4.49 50.49 -8.72
C THR A 703 4.08 50.76 -10.18
N GLY A 704 4.83 50.25 -11.16
CA GLY A 704 4.70 50.61 -12.57
C GLY A 704 5.14 52.05 -12.90
N LYS A 705 5.69 52.79 -11.93
CA LYS A 705 6.08 54.19 -12.03
C LYS A 705 7.56 54.35 -11.72
N ILE A 706 8.20 55.37 -12.32
CA ILE A 706 9.56 55.74 -11.95
C ILE A 706 9.47 56.68 -10.75
N ASP A 707 10.02 56.24 -9.62
CA ASP A 707 10.13 57.02 -8.39
C ASP A 707 11.11 58.18 -8.60
N SER A 708 10.57 59.41 -8.59
CA SER A 708 11.33 60.64 -8.82
C SER A 708 12.37 60.90 -7.73
N SER A 709 12.19 60.36 -6.51
CA SER A 709 13.16 60.50 -5.42
C SER A 709 14.43 59.69 -5.60
N LEU A 710 14.42 58.71 -6.51
CA LEU A 710 15.56 57.87 -6.87
C LEU A 710 16.33 58.39 -8.10
N LEU A 711 15.87 59.48 -8.72
CA LEU A 711 16.56 60.13 -9.83
C LEU A 711 17.76 60.96 -9.33
N PRO A 712 18.84 61.09 -10.11
CA PRO A 712 19.83 62.13 -9.88
C PRO A 712 19.16 63.51 -9.86
N ALA A 713 19.58 64.40 -8.96
CA ALA A 713 18.96 65.73 -8.82
C ALA A 713 19.00 66.58 -10.11
N GLU A 714 19.93 66.30 -11.03
CA GLU A 714 20.01 66.93 -12.35
C GLU A 714 18.90 66.49 -13.33
N ASN A 715 18.23 65.36 -13.04
CA ASN A 715 17.12 64.79 -13.81
C ASN A 715 15.76 64.93 -13.10
N TRP A 716 15.67 65.67 -11.99
CA TRP A 716 14.43 65.82 -11.24
C TRP A 716 13.44 66.72 -12.00
N PRO A 717 12.20 66.29 -12.29
CA PRO A 717 11.21 67.05 -13.07
C PRO A 717 10.51 68.15 -12.23
N ALA A 718 11.28 69.01 -11.57
CA ALA A 718 10.71 69.98 -10.63
C ALA A 718 9.77 70.99 -11.34
N GLY A 719 8.65 71.30 -10.68
CA GLY A 719 7.63 72.22 -11.20
C GLY A 719 6.55 71.57 -12.10
N LEU A 720 6.82 70.39 -12.70
CA LEU A 720 5.84 69.67 -13.52
C LEU A 720 4.66 69.12 -12.68
N ASP A 721 4.94 68.49 -11.55
CA ASP A 721 3.92 67.96 -10.62
C ASP A 721 3.06 69.08 -9.98
N ASN A 722 3.45 70.35 -10.13
CA ASN A 722 2.74 71.52 -9.64
C ASN A 722 1.93 72.28 -10.71
N ILE A 723 1.85 71.76 -11.95
CA ILE A 723 1.03 72.35 -13.02
C ILE A 723 -0.45 72.16 -12.66
N GLY A 724 -1.06 73.25 -12.16
CA GLY A 724 -2.42 73.30 -11.62
C GLY A 724 -2.50 73.99 -10.26
N ASN A 725 -1.48 73.79 -9.41
CA ASN A 725 -1.42 74.35 -8.06
C ASN A 725 -0.64 75.68 -7.96
N THR A 726 0.15 76.04 -8.98
CA THR A 726 0.82 77.35 -9.07
C THR A 726 0.64 77.98 -10.45
N CYS A 727 0.98 79.27 -10.58
CA CYS A 727 0.96 79.96 -11.86
C CYS A 727 1.83 79.24 -12.90
N TYR A 728 1.31 79.03 -14.11
CA TYR A 728 1.96 78.32 -15.21
C TYR A 728 3.41 78.78 -15.49
N LEU A 729 3.66 80.10 -15.40
CA LEU A 729 5.00 80.68 -15.56
C LEU A 729 5.96 80.23 -14.44
N ASN A 730 5.49 80.08 -13.21
CA ASN A 730 6.29 79.64 -12.07
C ASN A 730 6.71 78.16 -12.22
N SER A 731 5.79 77.27 -12.62
CA SER A 731 6.13 75.87 -12.96
C SER A 731 7.18 75.79 -14.07
N LEU A 732 7.07 76.61 -15.13
CA LEU A 732 8.06 76.68 -16.21
C LEU A 732 9.42 77.17 -15.73
N LEU A 733 9.47 78.22 -14.91
CA LEU A 733 10.73 78.74 -14.35
C LEU A 733 11.41 77.75 -13.41
N GLN A 734 10.64 77.02 -12.59
CA GLN A 734 11.15 75.93 -11.76
C GLN A 734 11.76 74.80 -12.60
N TYR A 735 11.08 74.40 -13.68
CA TYR A 735 11.59 73.39 -14.61
C TYR A 735 12.88 73.86 -15.31
N TYR A 736 12.91 75.09 -15.83
CA TYR A 736 14.10 75.66 -16.48
C TYR A 736 15.29 75.84 -15.52
N PHE A 737 15.05 76.06 -14.22
CA PHE A 737 16.11 76.14 -13.21
C PHE A 737 16.82 74.80 -12.96
N CYS A 738 16.12 73.68 -13.14
CA CYS A 738 16.70 72.33 -13.04
C CYS A 738 17.58 71.96 -14.25
N LEU A 739 17.35 72.59 -15.42
CA LEU A 739 18.19 72.40 -16.62
C LEU A 739 19.57 73.04 -16.42
N LYS A 740 20.48 72.32 -15.76
CA LYS A 740 21.85 72.77 -15.44
C LYS A 740 22.57 73.49 -16.59
N PRO A 741 22.61 73.00 -17.85
CA PRO A 741 23.27 73.74 -18.94
C PRO A 741 22.63 75.10 -19.25
N LEU A 742 21.31 75.22 -19.11
CA LEU A 742 20.57 76.48 -19.31
C LEU A 742 20.82 77.44 -18.14
N ARG A 743 20.74 76.96 -16.90
CA ARG A 743 21.02 77.75 -15.70
C ARG A 743 22.47 78.23 -15.67
N ASP A 744 23.42 77.35 -15.96
CA ASP A 744 24.84 77.66 -15.93
C ASP A 744 25.22 78.63 -17.09
N MET A 745 24.56 78.52 -18.26
CA MET A 745 24.64 79.52 -19.35
C MET A 745 24.06 80.89 -18.93
N ILE A 746 22.97 80.91 -18.17
CA ILE A 746 22.36 82.14 -17.65
C ILE A 746 23.25 82.78 -16.56
N LEU A 747 23.84 81.99 -15.68
CA LEU A 747 24.76 82.48 -14.64
C LEU A 747 26.11 82.96 -15.21
N ALA A 748 26.53 82.41 -16.35
CA ALA A 748 27.71 82.85 -17.09
C ALA A 748 27.42 83.93 -18.15
N PHE A 749 26.21 84.50 -18.17
CA PHE A 749 25.81 85.54 -19.13
C PHE A 749 26.44 86.89 -18.78
N ASP A 750 27.46 87.30 -19.54
CA ASP A 750 28.06 88.63 -19.44
C ASP A 750 27.54 89.56 -20.55
N GLU A 751 26.77 90.57 -20.14
CA GLU A 751 26.19 91.61 -21.02
C GLU A 751 27.23 92.33 -21.88
N ARG A 752 28.50 92.36 -21.42
CA ARG A 752 29.62 93.07 -22.08
C ARG A 752 30.23 92.28 -23.24
N ASN A 753 30.02 90.97 -23.28
CA ASN A 753 30.58 90.06 -24.28
C ASN A 753 29.58 89.67 -25.39
N ILE A 754 28.46 90.41 -25.50
CA ILE A 754 27.40 90.13 -26.49
C ILE A 754 27.80 90.63 -27.88
N ASP A 755 27.96 89.68 -28.82
CA ASP A 755 28.18 89.96 -30.23
C ASP A 755 26.93 90.52 -30.92
N GLN A 756 26.83 91.85 -30.93
CA GLN A 756 25.74 92.61 -31.56
C GLN A 756 25.61 92.34 -33.08
N SER A 757 26.65 91.84 -33.76
CA SER A 757 26.56 91.56 -35.20
C SER A 757 25.56 90.45 -35.52
N LYS A 758 25.45 89.45 -34.62
CA LYS A 758 24.54 88.31 -34.74
C LYS A 758 23.08 88.64 -34.41
N GLN A 759 22.82 89.74 -33.70
CA GLN A 759 21.48 90.07 -33.20
C GLN A 759 20.59 90.80 -34.24
N LYS A 760 21.17 91.53 -35.21
CA LYS A 760 20.47 92.42 -36.17
C LYS A 760 19.47 91.76 -37.13
N ASN A 761 19.40 90.43 -37.16
CA ASN A 761 18.43 89.67 -37.97
C ASN A 761 17.43 88.85 -37.14
N ARG A 762 17.43 89.00 -35.80
CA ARG A 762 16.51 88.26 -34.92
C ARG A 762 15.05 88.61 -35.22
N LYS A 763 14.21 87.58 -35.29
CA LYS A 763 12.76 87.69 -35.42
C LYS A 763 12.05 86.96 -34.29
N ILE A 764 10.93 87.50 -33.83
CA ILE A 764 10.02 86.88 -32.87
C ILE A 764 8.62 86.94 -33.47
N GLY A 765 7.93 85.80 -33.58
CA GLY A 765 6.61 85.73 -34.24
C GLY A 765 6.60 86.24 -35.70
N GLY A 766 7.73 86.18 -36.41
CA GLY A 766 7.90 86.75 -37.75
C GLY A 766 8.21 88.25 -37.81
N ARG A 767 7.89 89.02 -36.76
CA ARG A 767 8.29 90.43 -36.60
C ARG A 767 9.81 90.54 -36.48
N LYS A 768 10.44 91.55 -37.09
CA LYS A 768 11.81 91.96 -36.69
C LYS A 768 11.73 92.57 -35.29
N VAL A 769 12.72 92.25 -34.44
CA VAL A 769 12.87 92.85 -33.11
C VAL A 769 13.51 94.23 -33.27
N GLU A 770 13.06 95.25 -32.52
CA GLU A 770 13.71 96.58 -32.56
C GLU A 770 15.07 96.55 -31.86
N ASP A 771 16.04 97.37 -32.28
CA ASP A 771 17.34 97.46 -31.60
C ASP A 771 17.23 97.84 -30.11
N THR A 772 16.21 98.63 -29.73
CA THR A 772 15.92 98.98 -28.32
C THR A 772 15.28 97.84 -27.52
N GLU A 773 14.56 96.94 -28.19
CA GLU A 773 14.00 95.72 -27.60
C GLU A 773 15.12 94.66 -27.44
N ILE A 774 16.04 94.57 -28.40
CA ILE A 774 17.27 93.77 -28.29
C ILE A 774 18.12 94.26 -27.11
N GLN A 775 18.40 95.57 -27.02
CA GLN A 775 19.15 96.16 -25.91
C GLN A 775 18.52 95.85 -24.54
N ARG A 776 17.20 95.97 -24.40
CA ARG A 776 16.48 95.59 -23.17
C ARG A 776 16.56 94.09 -22.91
N SER A 777 16.49 93.23 -23.93
CA SER A 777 16.62 91.78 -23.76
C SER A 777 18.04 91.31 -23.37
N ASN A 778 19.04 92.16 -23.59
CA ASN A 778 20.42 91.95 -23.15
C ASN A 778 20.68 92.47 -21.72
N GLN A 779 19.78 93.28 -21.14
CA GLN A 779 19.84 93.76 -19.76
C GLN A 779 19.17 92.74 -18.86
N PHE A 780 19.95 91.83 -18.30
CA PHE A 780 19.46 90.69 -17.53
C PHE A 780 19.18 91.05 -16.06
N ILE A 781 19.88 92.04 -15.50
CA ILE A 781 19.69 92.50 -14.12
C ILE A 781 19.63 94.03 -14.06
N TYR A 782 18.50 94.57 -13.60
CA TYR A 782 18.47 95.93 -13.03
C TYR A 782 19.06 95.89 -11.61
N HIS A 783 19.98 96.81 -11.33
CA HIS A 783 20.45 97.15 -9.98
C HIS A 783 19.72 98.38 -9.44
#